data_AF-A0A841NI53-F1
#
_entry.id   AF-A0A841NI53-F1
#
_cell.length_a   1.000
_cell.length_b   1.000
_cell.length_c   1.000
_cell.angle_alpha   90.00
_cell.angle_beta   90.00
_cell.angle_gamma   90.00
#
_symmetry.space_group_name_H-M   'P 1'
#
loop_
_entity.id
_entity.type
_entity.pdbx_description
1 polymer ?
#
loop_
_entity_poly.entity_id
_entity_poly.type
_entity_poly.pdbx_seq_one_letter_code
_entity_poly.pdbx_strand_id
1 'polypeptide(L)'
;MKFFNSSTNFESVLKKYFSFKNETISLEPFAEFLESIKRADFTDVLNFLRSNPDFAENFKHYIHNIFKGRPFNLSLTEANILSENAFFPELKKRILNKILPPVENEKTVWYMIDNVSFRPKKDLKYLHNLPENEIDEFLTLLGASDFITKPNVKKELIFSMNILSWRVTGMAMEVEVVRMAPQYRNLDNPFLALQNELEVLTEDFKKDPGLQLHSKDSRYKQIKIYAEQCLEFVNIAFKNSAKYGISGKINQSLLKIRQQTERIYEIVQLLVIDNEQDITIKSKQLVFNILSYKSHKNNIADLINDSTRLISHLITNHTAETGTHYITSTRKEYMTMFYKASGGGIIVGALCVLKMLYGYIPGSDFSHAFLYSINYAMGFVMIYLMGFTLATKQPAMTAATMTKVLSEEGNSKRNNTEFAHLVSKLFRSQFIAFVGNVLLSFPIALAIIYGLDVFFSQNLAVERSDKLLKDLDPFKSKAILHASIAGFYLFISGIISGNIGNNSVFYQIPERIAKNLSIRNFFGKKFAKSLSKYYAKNWPGIVSNFWFGVFLGATAPVGLFFGLDLDIRHITFAAGNFALGLYGKDFSVDSYTFWISFFTVFLIGFFNFLVSFTLSMFLAFRSRKMNFGQVSEIYREIFKYFVKHPFKFFFPLRSGLDKKADDLMSSTITNKSEDH
;
A
#
# COMPACT_ATOMS: atom_id res chain seq x y z
N MET A 1 27.03 20.86 7.25
CA MET A 1 26.02 21.67 7.98
C MET A 1 26.68 23.01 8.28
N LYS A 2 26.58 23.99 7.38
CA LYS A 2 27.12 25.34 7.64
C LYS A 2 26.17 26.03 8.62
N PHE A 3 26.62 26.26 9.84
CA PHE A 3 25.91 27.07 10.83
C PHE A 3 26.04 28.54 10.40
N PHE A 4 25.01 29.10 9.78
CA PHE A 4 24.93 30.55 9.60
C PHE A 4 24.60 31.20 10.93
N ASN A 5 25.33 32.27 11.27
CA ASN A 5 25.15 33.05 12.49
C ASN A 5 23.69 33.49 12.68
N SER A 6 23.21 33.36 13.90
CA SER A 6 21.79 33.44 14.29
C SER A 6 21.15 34.85 14.21
N SER A 7 21.85 35.87 13.72
CA SER A 7 21.48 37.29 13.90
C SER A 7 21.38 38.13 12.62
N THR A 8 21.32 37.55 11.42
CA THR A 8 21.31 38.32 10.16
C THR A 8 19.91 38.81 9.76
N ASN A 9 19.69 40.13 9.85
CA ASN A 9 18.55 40.86 9.27
C ASN A 9 18.67 40.87 7.73
N PHE A 10 17.56 40.76 6.98
CA PHE A 10 17.55 40.78 5.51
C PHE A 10 18.25 42.02 4.95
N GLU A 11 18.10 43.18 5.59
CA GLU A 11 18.82 44.40 5.20
C GLU A 11 20.34 44.25 5.29
N SER A 12 20.82 43.56 6.33
CA SER A 12 22.25 43.35 6.53
C SER A 12 22.80 42.42 5.45
N VAL A 13 22.02 41.42 5.03
CA VAL A 13 22.37 40.50 3.93
C VAL A 13 22.42 41.28 2.62
N LEU A 14 21.40 42.10 2.34
CA LEU A 14 21.37 42.93 1.13
C LEU A 14 22.54 43.94 1.09
N LYS A 15 22.82 44.60 2.22
CA LYS A 15 23.97 45.51 2.39
C LYS A 15 25.31 44.80 2.21
N LYS A 16 25.45 43.59 2.75
CA LYS A 16 26.70 42.81 2.70
C LYS A 16 27.03 42.33 1.28
N TYR A 17 26.03 41.87 0.52
CA TYR A 17 26.26 41.18 -0.75
C TYR A 17 25.87 41.96 -2.00
N PHE A 18 25.03 42.98 -1.88
CA PHE A 18 24.46 43.70 -3.04
C PHE A 18 24.61 45.23 -2.94
N SER A 19 25.47 45.74 -2.05
CA SER A 19 25.91 47.15 -2.10
C SER A 19 26.86 47.42 -3.28
N PHE A 20 27.33 46.36 -3.93
CA PHE A 20 28.15 46.38 -5.13
C PHE A 20 27.65 45.32 -6.11
N LYS A 21 28.08 45.43 -7.37
CA LYS A 21 27.75 44.46 -8.41
C LYS A 21 28.45 43.12 -8.15
N ASN A 22 27.70 42.16 -7.63
CA ASN A 22 28.22 40.87 -7.20
C ASN A 22 28.34 39.90 -8.39
N GLU A 23 29.57 39.66 -8.85
CA GLU A 23 29.87 38.76 -9.98
C GLU A 23 30.10 37.29 -9.53
N THR A 24 29.85 36.96 -8.27
CA THR A 24 30.06 35.59 -7.76
C THR A 24 28.99 34.63 -8.26
N ILE A 25 29.38 33.36 -8.45
CA ILE A 25 28.47 32.25 -8.79
C ILE A 25 28.09 31.44 -7.53
N SER A 26 28.63 31.84 -6.37
CA SER A 26 28.33 31.22 -5.08
C SER A 26 26.85 31.33 -4.75
N LEU A 27 26.28 30.26 -4.19
CA LEU A 27 24.89 30.20 -3.77
C LEU A 27 24.65 30.80 -2.37
N GLU A 28 25.73 31.09 -1.64
CA GLU A 28 25.70 31.55 -0.25
C GLU A 28 24.94 32.88 -0.07
N PRO A 29 25.12 33.92 -0.92
CA PRO A 29 24.32 35.14 -0.82
C PRO A 29 22.81 34.89 -0.96
N PHE A 30 22.40 34.05 -1.91
CA PHE A 30 20.99 33.74 -2.11
C PHE A 30 20.39 32.91 -0.97
N ALA A 31 21.15 31.94 -0.46
CA ALA A 31 20.73 31.10 0.67
C ALA A 31 20.57 31.93 1.96
N GLU A 32 21.52 32.82 2.27
CA GLU A 32 21.39 33.76 3.40
C GLU A 32 20.19 34.68 3.24
N PHE A 33 19.95 35.20 2.03
CA PHE A 33 18.79 36.05 1.75
C PHE A 33 17.48 35.30 2.02
N LEU A 34 17.30 34.10 1.45
CA LEU A 34 16.07 33.32 1.64
C LEU A 34 15.82 32.90 3.09
N GLU A 35 16.86 32.63 3.88
CA GLU A 35 16.69 32.38 5.32
C GLU A 35 16.32 33.65 6.10
N SER A 36 16.84 34.81 5.70
CA SER A 36 16.55 36.09 6.36
C SER A 36 15.12 36.57 6.13
N ILE A 37 14.57 36.43 4.91
CA ILE A 37 13.20 36.89 4.61
C ILE A 37 12.13 36.10 5.37
N LYS A 38 12.39 34.83 5.71
CA LYS A 38 11.44 33.99 6.47
C LYS A 38 11.18 34.52 7.90
N ARG A 39 12.00 35.46 8.37
CA ARG A 39 11.93 36.05 9.72
C ARG A 39 11.45 37.50 9.71
N ALA A 40 11.18 38.07 8.55
CA ALA A 40 10.71 39.44 8.37
C ALA A 40 9.31 39.44 7.75
N ASP A 41 8.62 40.58 7.83
CA ASP A 41 7.46 40.80 6.98
C ASP A 41 7.95 40.93 5.53
N PHE A 42 7.34 40.17 4.60
CA PHE A 42 7.78 40.18 3.21
C PHE A 42 7.48 41.52 2.54
N THR A 43 6.46 42.25 3.00
CA THR A 43 6.18 43.62 2.56
C THR A 43 7.36 44.56 2.84
N ASP A 44 8.05 44.42 3.98
CA ASP A 44 9.22 45.24 4.32
C ASP A 44 10.40 44.98 3.37
N VAL A 45 10.57 43.72 2.94
CA VAL A 45 11.60 43.34 1.97
C VAL A 45 11.35 44.00 0.61
N LEU A 46 10.09 44.00 0.16
CA LEU A 46 9.70 44.66 -1.09
C LEU A 46 9.89 46.18 -1.01
N ASN A 47 9.44 46.80 0.08
CA ASN A 47 9.61 48.24 0.32
C ASN A 47 11.08 48.66 0.33
N PHE A 48 11.96 47.83 0.91
CA PHE A 48 13.40 48.08 0.91
C PHE A 48 13.98 48.06 -0.50
N LEU A 49 13.67 47.02 -1.29
CA LEU A 49 14.16 46.90 -2.68
C LEU A 49 13.61 48.03 -3.57
N ARG A 50 12.36 48.44 -3.35
CA ARG A 50 11.74 49.57 -4.05
C ARG A 50 12.40 50.91 -3.72
N SER A 51 12.73 51.12 -2.45
CA SER A 51 13.35 52.36 -1.96
C SER A 51 14.84 52.45 -2.30
N ASN A 52 15.48 51.32 -2.65
CA ASN A 52 16.91 51.21 -2.90
C ASN A 52 17.19 50.53 -4.26
N PRO A 53 16.98 51.23 -5.38
CA PRO A 53 17.06 50.63 -6.73
C PRO A 53 18.44 50.06 -7.06
N ASP A 54 19.53 50.63 -6.54
CA ASP A 54 20.89 50.12 -6.75
C ASP A 54 21.05 48.70 -6.18
N PHE A 55 20.47 48.43 -5.00
CA PHE A 55 20.48 47.10 -4.39
C PHE A 55 19.63 46.12 -5.19
N ALA A 56 18.47 46.56 -5.69
CA ALA A 56 17.61 45.74 -6.52
C ALA A 56 18.29 45.33 -7.83
N GLU A 57 18.97 46.26 -8.53
CA GLU A 57 19.68 45.92 -9.76
C GLU A 57 20.92 45.06 -9.53
N ASN A 58 21.69 45.31 -8.45
CA ASN A 58 22.80 44.43 -8.09
C ASN A 58 22.32 43.01 -7.75
N PHE A 59 21.19 42.90 -7.05
CA PHE A 59 20.60 41.61 -6.72
C PHE A 59 20.05 40.90 -7.96
N LYS A 60 19.35 41.61 -8.85
CA LYS A 60 18.90 41.10 -10.15
C LYS A 60 20.05 40.61 -11.01
N HIS A 61 21.15 41.37 -11.10
CA HIS A 61 22.36 40.95 -11.83
C HIS A 61 22.93 39.66 -11.25
N TYR A 62 23.03 39.55 -9.93
CA TYR A 62 23.48 38.33 -9.25
C TYR A 62 22.55 37.13 -9.53
N ILE A 63 21.22 37.31 -9.42
CA ILE A 63 20.25 36.25 -9.75
C ILE A 63 20.41 35.80 -11.20
N HIS A 64 20.55 36.73 -12.15
CA HIS A 64 20.80 36.38 -13.53
C HIS A 64 22.09 35.56 -13.69
N ASN A 65 23.18 35.97 -13.04
CA ASN A 65 24.48 35.29 -13.08
C ASN A 65 24.42 33.86 -12.53
N ILE A 66 23.76 33.62 -11.39
CA ILE A 66 23.68 32.26 -10.82
C ILE A 66 22.79 31.33 -11.64
N PHE A 67 21.80 31.84 -12.38
CA PHE A 67 20.97 31.01 -13.26
C PHE A 67 21.57 30.83 -14.66
N LYS A 68 22.46 31.75 -15.09
CA LYS A 68 23.06 31.73 -16.42
C LYS A 68 23.83 30.43 -16.68
N GLY A 69 23.48 29.76 -17.77
CA GLY A 69 24.13 28.51 -18.20
C GLY A 69 23.79 27.28 -17.37
N ARG A 70 22.81 27.37 -16.44
CA ARG A 70 22.32 26.22 -15.67
C ARG A 70 21.04 25.65 -16.28
N PRO A 71 21.04 24.43 -16.85
CA PRO A 71 19.82 23.81 -17.33
C PRO A 71 18.90 23.40 -16.17
N PHE A 72 17.60 23.34 -16.43
CA PHE A 72 16.57 22.95 -15.46
C PHE A 72 15.74 21.75 -15.92
N ASN A 73 16.03 21.19 -17.10
CA ASN A 73 15.39 20.00 -17.63
C ASN A 73 15.29 18.84 -16.62
N LEU A 74 16.35 18.56 -15.86
CA LEU A 74 16.32 17.50 -14.84
C LEU A 74 15.26 17.74 -13.77
N SER A 75 14.99 19.01 -13.41
CA SER A 75 13.93 19.38 -12.46
C SER A 75 12.53 19.07 -12.99
N LEU A 76 12.38 18.98 -14.31
CA LEU A 76 11.13 18.59 -14.95
C LEU A 76 11.05 17.09 -15.21
N THR A 77 12.16 16.45 -15.61
CA THR A 77 12.19 15.05 -16.05
C THR A 77 12.42 14.02 -14.93
N GLU A 78 13.05 14.43 -13.82
CA GLU A 78 13.44 13.51 -12.73
C GLU A 78 12.76 13.82 -11.39
N ALA A 79 12.39 15.09 -11.12
CA ALA A 79 11.84 15.46 -9.82
C ALA A 79 10.43 14.88 -9.63
N ASN A 80 10.25 14.14 -8.53
CA ASN A 80 9.00 13.46 -8.17
C ASN A 80 8.48 12.49 -9.24
N ILE A 81 9.37 11.94 -10.09
CA ILE A 81 9.05 10.88 -11.03
C ILE A 81 9.71 9.59 -10.54
N LEU A 82 8.95 8.49 -10.52
CA LEU A 82 9.49 7.17 -10.20
C LEU A 82 10.58 6.79 -11.18
N SER A 83 11.74 6.40 -10.66
CA SER A 83 12.92 6.10 -11.49
C SER A 83 13.07 4.61 -11.75
N GLU A 84 12.89 3.79 -10.70
CA GLU A 84 13.04 2.34 -10.79
C GLU A 84 11.76 1.64 -11.28
N ASN A 85 11.92 0.49 -11.93
CA ASN A 85 10.80 -0.31 -12.44
C ASN A 85 10.19 -1.24 -11.38
N ALA A 86 10.63 -1.14 -10.13
CA ALA A 86 10.11 -1.93 -9.01
C ALA A 86 10.08 -1.11 -7.71
N PHE A 87 9.16 -1.46 -6.82
CA PHE A 87 8.95 -0.75 -5.56
C PHE A 87 10.16 -0.81 -4.62
N PHE A 88 10.72 -2.00 -4.37
CA PHE A 88 11.83 -2.15 -3.41
C PHE A 88 13.11 -1.42 -3.85
N PRO A 89 13.53 -1.48 -5.12
CA PRO A 89 14.63 -0.65 -5.60
C PRO A 89 14.39 0.85 -5.40
N GLU A 90 13.20 1.35 -5.73
CA GLU A 90 12.85 2.77 -5.53
C GLU A 90 12.85 3.15 -4.04
N LEU A 91 12.32 2.28 -3.17
CA LEU A 91 12.33 2.48 -1.72
C LEU A 91 13.76 2.55 -1.18
N LYS A 92 14.61 1.58 -1.57
CA LYS A 92 16.03 1.55 -1.19
C LYS A 92 16.74 2.82 -1.65
N LYS A 93 16.48 3.26 -2.88
CA LYS A 93 17.05 4.49 -3.46
C LYS A 93 16.64 5.73 -2.67
N ARG A 94 15.35 5.91 -2.36
CA ARG A 94 14.88 7.08 -1.59
C ARG A 94 15.41 7.09 -0.15
N ILE A 95 15.52 5.93 0.49
CA ILE A 95 16.14 5.80 1.83
C ILE A 95 17.61 6.20 1.76
N LEU A 96 18.36 5.65 0.79
CA LEU A 96 19.77 5.98 0.59
C LEU A 96 19.95 7.47 0.33
N ASN A 97 19.20 8.06 -0.61
CA ASN A 97 19.29 9.47 -0.95
C ASN A 97 18.90 10.42 0.19
N LYS A 98 18.15 9.95 1.18
CA LYS A 98 17.80 10.72 2.38
C LYS A 98 18.94 10.74 3.40
N ILE A 99 19.72 9.65 3.49
CA ILE A 99 20.86 9.51 4.41
C ILE A 99 22.13 10.09 3.76
N LEU A 100 22.34 9.78 2.50
CA LEU A 100 23.49 10.14 1.68
C LEU A 100 23.00 10.64 0.32
N PRO A 101 22.79 11.96 0.16
CA PRO A 101 22.36 12.54 -1.11
C PRO A 101 23.31 12.17 -2.27
N PRO A 102 22.79 11.95 -3.48
CA PRO A 102 23.62 11.65 -4.63
C PRO A 102 24.51 12.85 -5.00
N VAL A 103 25.65 12.59 -5.66
CA VAL A 103 26.48 13.65 -6.25
C VAL A 103 25.74 14.21 -7.46
N GLU A 104 25.40 15.48 -7.39
CA GLU A 104 24.65 16.18 -8.43
C GLU A 104 25.56 17.12 -9.21
N ASN A 105 25.22 17.39 -10.48
CA ASN A 105 25.97 18.33 -11.28
C ASN A 105 25.73 19.76 -10.78
N GLU A 106 26.78 20.39 -10.25
CA GLU A 106 26.76 21.75 -9.67
C GLU A 106 26.29 22.82 -10.65
N LYS A 107 26.38 22.55 -11.96
CA LYS A 107 25.95 23.46 -13.02
C LYS A 107 24.47 23.38 -13.34
N THR A 108 23.62 22.83 -12.47
CA THR A 108 22.19 22.67 -12.75
C THR A 108 21.33 23.51 -11.81
N VAL A 109 20.15 23.95 -12.27
CA VAL A 109 19.13 24.57 -11.39
C VAL A 109 18.71 23.59 -10.31
N TRP A 110 18.74 22.30 -10.63
CA TRP A 110 18.52 21.21 -9.70
C TRP A 110 19.44 21.28 -8.47
N TYR A 111 20.76 21.37 -8.67
CA TYR A 111 21.73 21.49 -7.58
C TYR A 111 21.56 22.80 -6.81
N MET A 112 21.28 23.89 -7.52
CA MET A 112 21.08 25.19 -6.91
C MET A 112 19.92 25.17 -5.91
N ILE A 113 18.77 24.60 -6.28
CA ILE A 113 17.61 24.52 -5.37
C ILE A 113 17.93 23.69 -4.13
N ASP A 114 18.64 22.56 -4.28
CA ASP A 114 18.96 21.68 -3.15
C ASP A 114 19.95 22.33 -2.17
N ASN A 115 20.80 23.27 -2.62
CA ASN A 115 21.78 23.96 -1.77
C ASN A 115 21.32 25.33 -1.25
N VAL A 116 20.39 25.97 -1.95
CA VAL A 116 19.81 27.26 -1.55
C VAL A 116 18.62 27.04 -0.60
N SER A 117 17.75 26.09 -0.95
CA SER A 117 16.60 25.72 -0.13
C SER A 117 16.97 24.52 0.72
N PHE A 118 17.56 24.76 1.90
CA PHE A 118 17.91 23.70 2.85
C PHE A 118 16.69 22.86 3.28
N ARG A 119 15.46 23.37 3.09
CA ARG A 119 14.20 22.68 3.41
C ARG A 119 13.11 22.97 2.37
N PRO A 120 13.16 22.36 1.17
CA PRO A 120 12.25 22.67 0.06
C PRO A 120 10.77 22.64 0.43
N LYS A 121 10.35 21.69 1.27
CA LYS A 121 8.95 21.59 1.73
C LYS A 121 8.51 22.75 2.64
N LYS A 122 9.38 23.22 3.54
CA LYS A 122 9.05 24.35 4.43
C LYS A 122 9.08 25.65 3.66
N ASP A 123 10.05 25.78 2.77
CA ASP A 123 10.29 26.98 1.98
C ASP A 123 9.17 27.16 0.94
N LEU A 124 8.73 26.08 0.30
CA LEU A 124 7.54 26.07 -0.55
C LEU A 124 6.28 26.46 0.22
N LYS A 125 6.10 25.96 1.45
CA LYS A 125 4.94 26.33 2.29
C LYS A 125 4.96 27.81 2.65
N TYR A 126 6.14 28.36 2.95
CA TYR A 126 6.30 29.80 3.20
C TYR A 126 5.91 30.61 1.97
N LEU A 127 6.46 30.27 0.79
CA LEU A 127 6.15 30.97 -0.46
C LEU A 127 4.68 30.89 -0.85
N HIS A 128 4.01 29.75 -0.63
CA HIS A 128 2.56 29.62 -0.88
C HIS A 128 1.69 30.44 0.08
N ASN A 129 2.19 30.80 1.25
CA ASN A 129 1.46 31.59 2.23
C ASN A 129 1.58 33.10 1.99
N LEU A 130 2.49 33.53 1.11
CA LEU A 130 2.63 34.93 0.75
C LEU A 130 1.47 35.37 -0.18
N PRO A 131 0.97 36.61 -0.04
CA PRO A 131 0.02 37.19 -0.99
C PRO A 131 0.53 37.14 -2.44
N GLU A 132 -0.34 36.83 -3.40
CA GLU A 132 0.06 36.65 -4.80
C GLU A 132 0.69 37.92 -5.40
N ASN A 133 0.16 39.10 -5.03
CA ASN A 133 0.66 40.41 -5.46
C ASN A 133 2.10 40.66 -5.02
N GLU A 134 2.50 40.18 -3.84
CA GLU A 134 3.85 40.36 -3.33
C GLU A 134 4.88 39.52 -4.10
N ILE A 135 4.49 38.30 -4.50
CA ILE A 135 5.35 37.43 -5.30
C ILE A 135 5.51 37.98 -6.72
N ASP A 136 4.43 38.47 -7.31
CA ASP A 136 4.44 39.05 -8.65
C ASP A 136 5.29 40.33 -8.68
N GLU A 137 5.20 41.15 -7.64
CA GLU A 137 6.07 42.31 -7.45
C GLU A 137 7.54 41.89 -7.31
N PHE A 138 7.83 40.89 -6.48
CA PHE A 138 9.19 40.39 -6.28
C PHE A 138 9.82 39.89 -7.60
N LEU A 139 9.08 39.11 -8.39
CA LEU A 139 9.54 38.64 -9.69
C LEU A 139 9.79 39.79 -10.67
N THR A 140 8.95 40.83 -10.61
CA THR A 140 9.11 42.04 -11.41
C THR A 140 10.39 42.79 -11.04
N LEU A 141 10.64 43.01 -9.75
CA LEU A 141 11.86 43.65 -9.25
C LEU A 141 13.13 42.88 -9.65
N LEU A 142 13.05 41.55 -9.70
CA LEU A 142 14.15 40.69 -10.15
C LEU A 142 14.32 40.60 -11.67
N GLY A 143 13.44 41.24 -12.47
CA GLY A 143 13.47 41.08 -13.93
C GLY A 143 13.21 39.63 -14.38
N ALA A 144 12.44 38.90 -13.60
CA ALA A 144 12.07 37.49 -13.78
C ALA A 144 10.56 37.30 -13.89
N SER A 145 9.79 38.35 -14.18
CA SER A 145 8.35 38.26 -14.43
C SER A 145 8.01 37.71 -15.82
N ASP A 146 8.96 37.71 -16.75
CA ASP A 146 8.74 37.37 -18.17
C ASP A 146 9.57 36.20 -18.70
N PHE A 147 10.35 35.51 -17.85
CA PHE A 147 11.36 34.57 -18.33
C PHE A 147 10.79 33.39 -19.10
N ILE A 148 9.50 33.05 -18.92
CA ILE A 148 8.82 31.99 -19.67
C ILE A 148 8.83 32.25 -21.19
N THR A 149 8.89 33.52 -21.61
CA THR A 149 8.94 33.90 -23.03
C THR A 149 10.32 33.72 -23.65
N LYS A 150 11.38 33.61 -22.83
CA LYS A 150 12.76 33.56 -23.30
C LYS A 150 13.02 32.27 -24.10
N PRO A 151 13.63 32.34 -25.29
CA PRO A 151 13.83 31.17 -26.15
C PRO A 151 14.57 30.01 -25.47
N ASN A 152 15.54 30.30 -24.58
CA ASN A 152 16.28 29.26 -23.85
C ASN A 152 15.38 28.49 -22.87
N VAL A 153 14.41 29.17 -22.25
CA VAL A 153 13.46 28.55 -21.31
C VAL A 153 12.47 27.69 -22.07
N LYS A 154 11.93 28.21 -23.20
CA LYS A 154 11.08 27.43 -24.10
C LYS A 154 11.80 26.17 -24.61
N LYS A 155 13.07 26.27 -25.02
CA LYS A 155 13.89 25.12 -25.44
C LYS A 155 14.02 24.06 -24.36
N GLU A 156 14.30 24.43 -23.12
CA GLU A 156 14.39 23.50 -21.98
C GLU A 156 13.04 22.81 -21.68
N LEU A 157 11.92 23.54 -21.77
CA LEU A 157 10.57 22.99 -21.61
C LEU A 157 10.26 21.95 -22.71
N ILE A 158 10.47 22.33 -23.96
CA ILE A 158 10.26 21.47 -25.15
C ILE A 158 11.17 20.24 -25.09
N PHE A 159 12.42 20.41 -24.69
CA PHE A 159 13.34 19.28 -24.53
C PHE A 159 12.87 18.32 -23.43
N SER A 160 12.39 18.86 -22.30
CA SER A 160 11.90 18.07 -21.18
C SER A 160 10.65 17.27 -21.54
N MET A 161 9.66 17.88 -22.21
CA MET A 161 8.45 17.17 -22.64
C MET A 161 8.76 16.06 -23.65
N ASN A 162 9.73 16.26 -24.55
CA ASN A 162 10.16 15.20 -25.48
C ASN A 162 10.81 14.03 -24.75
N ILE A 163 11.73 14.26 -23.81
CA ILE A 163 12.33 13.18 -23.01
C ILE A 163 11.25 12.35 -22.31
N LEU A 164 10.29 13.03 -21.69
CA LEU A 164 9.17 12.38 -21.01
C LEU A 164 8.32 11.58 -22.00
N SER A 165 7.98 12.16 -23.14
CA SER A 165 7.15 11.52 -24.15
C SER A 165 7.81 10.27 -24.74
N TRP A 166 9.11 10.32 -25.07
CA TRP A 166 9.89 9.15 -25.49
C TRP A 166 9.89 8.02 -24.45
N ARG A 167 10.11 8.36 -23.18
CA ARG A 167 10.10 7.38 -22.06
C ARG A 167 8.72 6.76 -21.91
N VAL A 168 7.67 7.56 -21.93
CA VAL A 168 6.29 7.11 -21.79
C VAL A 168 5.90 6.20 -22.95
N THR A 169 6.18 6.59 -24.19
CA THR A 169 5.93 5.78 -25.39
C THR A 169 6.65 4.44 -25.30
N GLY A 170 7.93 4.41 -24.90
CA GLY A 170 8.67 3.16 -24.70
C GLY A 170 8.01 2.23 -23.65
N MET A 171 7.62 2.78 -22.50
CA MET A 171 6.97 2.00 -21.43
C MET A 171 5.57 1.53 -21.82
N ALA A 172 4.79 2.37 -22.50
CA ALA A 172 3.44 2.07 -22.92
C ALA A 172 3.38 0.96 -23.98
N MET A 173 4.46 0.82 -24.77
CA MET A 173 4.61 -0.20 -25.81
C MET A 173 5.17 -1.53 -25.29
N GLU A 174 5.55 -1.64 -24.00
CA GLU A 174 5.94 -2.93 -23.42
C GLU A 174 4.76 -3.92 -23.50
N VAL A 175 5.02 -5.14 -23.97
CA VAL A 175 3.99 -6.19 -24.18
C VAL A 175 3.13 -6.41 -22.92
N GLU A 176 3.75 -6.39 -21.76
CA GLU A 176 3.09 -6.55 -20.46
C GLU A 176 2.13 -5.41 -20.13
N VAL A 177 2.44 -4.17 -20.55
CA VAL A 177 1.62 -2.97 -20.34
C VAL A 177 0.50 -2.89 -21.37
N VAL A 178 0.81 -3.10 -22.66
CA VAL A 178 -0.19 -3.13 -23.75
C VAL A 178 -1.27 -4.18 -23.50
N ARG A 179 -0.91 -5.34 -22.94
CA ARG A 179 -1.86 -6.40 -22.57
C ARG A 179 -2.95 -5.91 -21.60
N MET A 180 -2.67 -4.88 -20.80
CA MET A 180 -3.66 -4.32 -19.88
C MET A 180 -4.70 -3.44 -20.57
N ALA A 181 -4.40 -2.89 -21.74
CA ALA A 181 -5.34 -2.10 -22.53
C ALA A 181 -5.28 -2.51 -24.01
N PRO A 182 -5.79 -3.71 -24.37
CA PRO A 182 -5.66 -4.30 -25.70
C PRO A 182 -6.23 -3.44 -26.83
N GLN A 183 -7.21 -2.59 -26.53
CA GLN A 183 -7.83 -1.67 -27.49
C GLN A 183 -6.86 -0.64 -28.10
N TYR A 184 -5.70 -0.39 -27.46
CA TYR A 184 -4.66 0.52 -27.96
C TYR A 184 -3.44 -0.20 -28.56
N ARG A 185 -3.61 -1.48 -28.96
CA ARG A 185 -2.54 -2.29 -29.57
C ARG A 185 -2.25 -1.93 -31.03
N ASN A 186 -3.20 -1.30 -31.71
CA ASN A 186 -3.10 -0.97 -33.14
C ASN A 186 -2.30 0.33 -33.37
N LEU A 187 -2.15 0.71 -34.64
CA LEU A 187 -1.46 1.94 -35.06
C LEU A 187 -2.06 3.22 -34.43
N ASP A 188 -3.32 3.18 -34.02
CA ASP A 188 -4.04 4.27 -33.33
C ASP A 188 -3.68 4.36 -31.83
N ASN A 189 -2.39 4.34 -31.51
CA ASN A 189 -1.90 4.45 -30.14
C ASN A 189 -1.72 5.93 -29.74
N PRO A 190 -2.39 6.42 -28.68
CA PRO A 190 -2.37 7.84 -28.31
C PRO A 190 -0.97 8.33 -27.89
N PHE A 191 -0.09 7.45 -27.41
CA PHE A 191 1.28 7.82 -27.05
C PHE A 191 2.14 8.10 -28.28
N LEU A 192 1.96 7.33 -29.35
CA LEU A 192 2.62 7.60 -30.63
C LEU A 192 2.12 8.91 -31.25
N ALA A 193 0.81 9.14 -31.22
CA ALA A 193 0.22 10.38 -31.71
C ALA A 193 0.69 11.61 -30.92
N LEU A 194 0.73 11.51 -29.58
CA LEU A 194 1.27 12.56 -28.71
C LEU A 194 2.75 12.84 -29.04
N GLN A 195 3.57 11.80 -29.20
CA GLN A 195 4.99 11.95 -29.55
C GLN A 195 5.16 12.71 -30.87
N ASN A 196 4.39 12.34 -31.89
CA ASN A 196 4.46 13.00 -33.20
C ASN A 196 4.11 14.49 -33.10
N GLU A 197 3.04 14.85 -32.38
CA GLU A 197 2.65 16.26 -32.19
C GLU A 197 3.74 17.08 -31.46
N LEU A 198 4.40 16.48 -30.47
CA LEU A 198 5.49 17.14 -29.73
C LEU A 198 6.78 17.27 -30.56
N GLU A 199 7.07 16.31 -31.44
CA GLU A 199 8.18 16.41 -32.39
C GLU A 199 7.97 17.52 -33.41
N VAL A 200 6.78 17.59 -34.02
CA VAL A 200 6.44 18.65 -34.96
C VAL A 200 6.49 20.01 -34.27
N LEU A 201 5.99 20.12 -33.03
CA LEU A 201 6.15 21.33 -32.22
C LEU A 201 7.62 21.70 -32.01
N THR A 202 8.48 20.71 -31.79
CA THR A 202 9.92 20.93 -31.62
C THR A 202 10.58 21.44 -32.90
N GLU A 203 10.18 20.91 -34.06
CA GLU A 203 10.69 21.37 -35.36
C GLU A 203 10.26 22.81 -35.66
N ASP A 204 9.00 23.16 -35.38
CA ASP A 204 8.50 24.51 -35.59
C ASP A 204 9.20 25.52 -34.68
N PHE A 205 9.45 25.16 -33.42
CA PHE A 205 10.24 25.98 -32.50
C PHE A 205 11.73 26.11 -32.88
N LYS A 206 12.29 25.12 -33.57
CA LYS A 206 13.66 25.22 -34.12
C LYS A 206 13.72 26.20 -35.28
N LYS A 207 12.68 26.24 -36.12
CA LYS A 207 12.56 27.17 -37.26
C LYS A 207 12.24 28.59 -36.78
N ASP A 208 11.33 28.73 -35.81
CA ASP A 208 10.94 29.99 -35.20
C ASP A 208 11.05 29.92 -33.67
N PRO A 209 12.21 30.34 -33.09
CA PRO A 209 12.38 30.41 -31.64
C PRO A 209 11.44 31.41 -30.94
N GLY A 210 10.81 32.32 -31.68
CA GLY A 210 9.82 33.28 -31.19
C GLY A 210 8.41 32.72 -31.08
N LEU A 211 8.15 31.53 -31.65
CA LEU A 211 6.84 30.89 -31.69
C LEU A 211 6.18 30.89 -30.31
N GLN A 212 4.91 31.29 -30.28
CA GLN A 212 4.10 31.37 -29.08
C GLN A 212 2.80 30.61 -29.28
N LEU A 213 2.49 29.67 -28.38
CA LEU A 213 1.25 28.91 -28.43
C LEU A 213 0.12 29.70 -27.75
N HIS A 214 -1.07 29.57 -28.32
CA HIS A 214 -2.33 30.10 -27.82
C HIS A 214 -3.32 28.95 -27.54
N SER A 215 -4.28 29.16 -26.64
CA SER A 215 -5.27 28.13 -26.28
C SER A 215 -6.21 27.76 -27.43
N LYS A 216 -6.33 28.65 -28.42
CA LYS A 216 -7.15 28.45 -29.61
C LYS A 216 -6.47 27.61 -30.68
N ASP A 217 -5.15 27.43 -30.59
CA ASP A 217 -4.36 26.69 -31.58
C ASP A 217 -4.84 25.25 -31.70
N SER A 218 -4.99 24.79 -32.95
CA SER A 218 -5.38 23.40 -33.24
C SER A 218 -4.41 22.41 -32.61
N ARG A 219 -3.10 22.71 -32.67
CA ARG A 219 -2.06 21.83 -32.12
C ARG A 219 -2.13 21.69 -30.61
N TYR A 220 -2.31 22.78 -29.88
CA TYR A 220 -2.47 22.70 -28.43
C TYR A 220 -3.68 21.83 -28.05
N LYS A 221 -4.80 22.01 -28.76
CA LYS A 221 -6.00 21.18 -28.55
C LYS A 221 -5.73 19.70 -28.85
N GLN A 222 -5.00 19.39 -29.92
CA GLN A 222 -4.61 18.02 -30.26
C GLN A 222 -3.71 17.40 -29.18
N ILE A 223 -2.65 18.10 -28.76
CA ILE A 223 -1.76 17.66 -27.68
C ILE A 223 -2.55 17.39 -26.39
N LYS A 224 -3.49 18.29 -26.04
CA LYS A 224 -4.38 18.12 -24.88
C LYS A 224 -5.21 16.83 -24.99
N ILE A 225 -5.88 16.61 -26.12
CA ILE A 225 -6.70 15.43 -26.35
C ILE A 225 -5.87 14.15 -26.25
N TYR A 226 -4.69 14.11 -26.88
CA TYR A 226 -3.83 12.93 -26.82
C TYR A 226 -3.27 12.68 -25.41
N ALA A 227 -2.92 13.73 -24.66
CA ALA A 227 -2.52 13.59 -23.26
C ALA A 227 -3.67 13.02 -22.40
N GLU A 228 -4.91 13.48 -22.60
CA GLU A 228 -6.10 12.94 -21.92
C GLU A 228 -6.33 11.47 -22.27
N GLN A 229 -6.22 11.09 -23.55
CA GLN A 229 -6.32 9.69 -23.99
C GLN A 229 -5.20 8.80 -23.43
N CYS A 230 -3.98 9.33 -23.32
CA CYS A 230 -2.87 8.64 -22.66
C CYS A 230 -3.18 8.37 -21.17
N LEU A 231 -3.78 9.32 -20.47
CA LEU A 231 -4.22 9.12 -19.09
C LEU A 231 -5.40 8.14 -18.99
N GLU A 232 -6.31 8.17 -19.97
CA GLU A 232 -7.41 7.21 -20.09
C GLU A 232 -6.88 5.78 -20.28
N PHE A 233 -5.86 5.58 -21.12
CA PHE A 233 -5.16 4.30 -21.25
C PHE A 233 -4.73 3.76 -19.88
N VAL A 234 -4.11 4.61 -19.05
CA VAL A 234 -3.66 4.18 -17.72
C VAL A 234 -4.86 3.82 -16.82
N ASN A 235 -5.95 4.59 -16.88
CA ASN A 235 -7.17 4.30 -16.12
C ASN A 235 -7.78 2.96 -16.54
N ILE A 236 -7.85 2.69 -17.85
CA ILE A 236 -8.35 1.43 -18.41
C ILE A 236 -7.44 0.27 -18.03
N ALA A 237 -6.12 0.44 -18.14
CA ALA A 237 -5.15 -0.58 -17.74
C ALA A 237 -5.30 -0.96 -16.26
N PHE A 238 -5.48 0.03 -15.37
CA PHE A 238 -5.77 -0.24 -13.96
C PHE A 238 -7.14 -0.89 -13.75
N LYS A 239 -8.19 -0.49 -14.48
CA LYS A 239 -9.51 -1.13 -14.40
C LYS A 239 -9.44 -2.61 -14.81
N ASN A 240 -8.69 -2.90 -15.87
CA ASN A 240 -8.51 -4.24 -16.41
C ASN A 240 -7.59 -5.15 -15.58
N SER A 241 -6.89 -4.61 -14.58
CA SER A 241 -6.04 -5.40 -13.68
C SER A 241 -6.81 -6.48 -12.91
N ALA A 242 -8.11 -6.28 -12.66
CA ALA A 242 -8.98 -7.31 -12.06
C ALA A 242 -9.22 -8.51 -13.00
N LYS A 243 -9.16 -8.29 -14.32
CA LYS A 243 -9.34 -9.32 -15.35
C LYS A 243 -8.03 -10.00 -15.71
N TYR A 244 -6.96 -9.22 -15.89
CA TYR A 244 -5.68 -9.75 -16.38
C TYR A 244 -4.64 -9.99 -15.27
N GLY A 245 -4.91 -9.63 -14.01
CA GLY A 245 -3.92 -9.55 -12.93
C GLY A 245 -2.93 -8.40 -13.17
N ILE A 246 -2.10 -8.04 -12.19
CA ILE A 246 -1.01 -7.05 -12.37
C ILE A 246 0.27 -7.47 -11.64
N SER A 247 1.44 -7.29 -12.25
CA SER A 247 2.70 -7.44 -11.53
C SER A 247 3.12 -6.13 -10.85
N GLY A 248 3.98 -6.22 -9.83
CA GLY A 248 4.57 -5.03 -9.21
C GLY A 248 5.33 -4.15 -10.22
N LYS A 249 5.96 -4.75 -11.23
CA LYS A 249 6.64 -4.04 -12.33
C LYS A 249 5.64 -3.22 -13.15
N ILE A 250 4.56 -3.83 -13.63
CA ILE A 250 3.55 -3.12 -14.44
C ILE A 250 2.87 -2.03 -13.63
N ASN A 251 2.59 -2.28 -12.35
CA ASN A 251 2.03 -1.26 -11.47
C ASN A 251 2.93 -0.02 -11.43
N GLN A 252 4.25 -0.21 -11.27
CA GLN A 252 5.20 0.91 -11.32
C GLN A 252 5.28 1.55 -12.70
N SER A 253 5.29 0.77 -13.79
CA SER A 253 5.29 1.31 -15.16
C SER A 253 4.05 2.18 -15.42
N LEU A 254 2.86 1.74 -15.02
CA LEU A 254 1.62 2.51 -15.17
C LEU A 254 1.60 3.79 -14.33
N LEU A 255 2.16 3.75 -13.12
CA LEU A 255 2.35 4.96 -12.29
C LEU A 255 3.33 5.94 -12.94
N LYS A 256 4.45 5.44 -13.48
CA LYS A 256 5.43 6.24 -14.23
C LYS A 256 4.81 6.87 -15.46
N ILE A 257 4.06 6.11 -16.26
CA ILE A 257 3.35 6.60 -17.44
C ILE A 257 2.44 7.75 -17.03
N ARG A 258 1.59 7.57 -16.00
CA ARG A 258 0.70 8.63 -15.51
C ARG A 258 1.45 9.89 -15.10
N GLN A 259 2.45 9.76 -14.22
CA GLN A 259 3.22 10.90 -13.70
C GLN A 259 3.89 11.69 -14.83
N GLN A 260 4.48 10.98 -15.80
CA GLN A 260 5.17 11.61 -16.91
C GLN A 260 4.20 12.22 -17.93
N THR A 261 3.06 11.59 -18.22
CA THR A 261 2.00 12.17 -19.06
C THR A 261 1.39 13.42 -18.43
N GLU A 262 1.10 13.40 -17.12
CA GLU A 262 0.65 14.59 -16.37
C GLU A 262 1.70 15.70 -16.47
N ARG A 263 2.99 15.37 -16.30
CA ARG A 263 4.09 16.33 -16.42
C ARG A 263 4.23 16.91 -17.82
N ILE A 264 4.07 16.11 -18.88
CA ILE A 264 4.05 16.60 -20.27
C ILE A 264 2.96 17.65 -20.42
N TYR A 265 1.74 17.36 -19.94
CA TYR A 265 0.62 18.28 -20.06
C TYR A 265 0.85 19.57 -19.25
N GLU A 266 1.38 19.47 -18.03
CA GLU A 266 1.77 20.64 -17.22
C GLU A 266 2.79 21.52 -17.95
N ILE A 267 3.79 20.93 -18.61
CA ILE A 267 4.80 21.67 -19.39
C ILE A 267 4.18 22.36 -20.61
N VAL A 268 3.30 21.68 -21.34
CA VAL A 268 2.60 22.25 -22.50
C VAL A 268 1.74 23.45 -22.08
N GLN A 269 1.05 23.35 -20.94
CA GLN A 269 0.26 24.47 -20.39
C GLN A 269 1.11 25.70 -20.01
N LEU A 270 2.40 25.54 -19.72
CA LEU A 270 3.32 26.65 -19.46
C LEU A 270 3.73 27.37 -20.75
N LEU A 271 3.66 26.70 -21.90
CA LEU A 271 3.98 27.29 -23.20
C LEU A 271 2.80 28.06 -23.81
N VAL A 272 1.58 27.94 -23.26
CA VAL A 272 0.37 28.63 -23.75
C VAL A 272 0.21 29.99 -23.07
N ILE A 273 0.12 31.06 -23.87
CA ILE A 273 -0.04 32.45 -23.43
C ILE A 273 -1.15 33.07 -24.28
N ASP A 274 -2.28 33.44 -23.68
CA ASP A 274 -3.38 34.09 -24.38
C ASP A 274 -3.36 35.61 -24.17
N ASN A 275 -2.99 36.05 -22.97
CA ASN A 275 -2.92 37.45 -22.56
C ASN A 275 -1.55 37.80 -21.96
N GLU A 276 -1.19 39.08 -21.90
CA GLU A 276 0.07 39.52 -21.26
C GLU A 276 0.17 39.11 -19.78
N GLN A 277 -0.94 39.10 -19.05
CA GLN A 277 -0.98 38.66 -17.65
C GLN A 277 -0.54 37.20 -17.48
N ASP A 278 -0.76 36.35 -18.49
CA ASP A 278 -0.36 34.95 -18.44
C ASP A 278 1.17 34.82 -18.36
N ILE A 279 1.93 35.76 -18.91
CA ILE A 279 3.40 35.72 -18.90
C ILE A 279 3.94 35.64 -17.47
N THR A 280 3.43 36.49 -16.58
CA THR A 280 3.84 36.50 -15.16
C THR A 280 3.29 35.29 -14.42
N ILE A 281 2.04 34.90 -14.68
CA ILE A 281 1.41 33.74 -14.07
C ILE A 281 2.18 32.45 -14.41
N LYS A 282 2.53 32.22 -15.68
CA LYS A 282 3.26 31.03 -16.14
C LYS A 282 4.71 31.01 -15.66
N SER A 283 5.38 32.18 -15.63
CA SER A 283 6.72 32.32 -15.06
C SER A 283 6.72 31.92 -13.58
N LYS A 284 5.78 32.44 -12.79
CA LYS A 284 5.55 32.06 -11.39
C LYS A 284 5.25 30.56 -11.27
N GLN A 285 4.31 30.05 -12.08
CA GLN A 285 3.88 28.65 -12.05
C GLN A 285 5.06 27.69 -12.30
N LEU A 286 5.97 27.98 -13.22
CA LEU A 286 7.16 27.15 -13.46
C LEU A 286 8.08 27.06 -12.22
N VAL A 287 8.30 28.18 -11.52
CA VAL A 287 9.09 28.18 -10.26
C VAL A 287 8.42 27.32 -9.20
N PHE A 288 7.13 27.52 -8.97
CA PHE A 288 6.37 26.76 -7.98
C PHE A 288 6.30 25.27 -8.32
N ASN A 289 6.11 24.93 -9.59
CA ASN A 289 6.12 23.55 -10.09
C ASN A 289 7.45 22.88 -9.75
N ILE A 290 8.58 23.49 -10.12
CA ILE A 290 9.92 22.93 -9.84
C ILE A 290 10.13 22.73 -8.33
N LEU A 291 9.79 23.72 -7.50
CA LEU A 291 9.93 23.61 -6.04
C LEU A 291 9.02 22.52 -5.46
N SER A 292 7.79 22.41 -5.97
CA SER A 292 6.83 21.36 -5.59
C SER A 292 7.37 19.97 -5.91
N TYR A 293 7.86 19.75 -7.14
CA TYR A 293 8.42 18.46 -7.54
C TYR A 293 9.65 18.09 -6.69
N LYS A 294 10.53 19.07 -6.43
CA LYS A 294 11.69 18.87 -5.57
C LYS A 294 11.33 18.51 -4.14
N SER A 295 10.31 19.16 -3.56
CA SER A 295 9.88 18.91 -2.19
C SER A 295 9.36 17.47 -1.95
N HIS A 296 8.89 16.79 -3.01
CA HIS A 296 8.36 15.43 -2.95
C HIS A 296 9.36 14.34 -3.42
N LYS A 297 10.52 14.71 -4.00
CA LYS A 297 11.54 13.81 -4.59
C LYS A 297 11.87 12.58 -3.74
N ASN A 298 12.20 12.77 -2.46
CA ASN A 298 12.59 11.69 -1.54
C ASN A 298 11.48 11.33 -0.54
N ASN A 299 10.21 11.65 -0.84
CA ASN A 299 9.11 11.32 0.07
C ASN A 299 8.77 9.82 -0.01
N ILE A 300 9.13 9.09 1.04
CA ILE A 300 8.87 7.65 1.17
C ILE A 300 7.38 7.39 1.41
N ALA A 301 6.69 8.28 2.13
CA ALA A 301 5.27 8.10 2.40
C ALA A 301 4.44 8.15 1.11
N ASP A 302 4.76 9.07 0.20
CA ASP A 302 4.09 9.18 -1.10
C ASP A 302 4.36 7.95 -1.97
N LEU A 303 5.61 7.48 -2.02
CA LEU A 303 5.96 6.24 -2.72
C LEU A 303 5.15 5.04 -2.21
N ILE A 304 5.09 4.84 -0.89
CA ILE A 304 4.32 3.75 -0.31
C ILE A 304 2.84 3.94 -0.65
N ASN A 305 2.30 5.16 -0.53
CA ASN A 305 0.90 5.45 -0.85
C ASN A 305 0.57 5.11 -2.31
N ASP A 306 1.37 5.57 -3.27
CA ASP A 306 1.08 5.39 -4.70
C ASP A 306 1.29 3.94 -5.14
N SER A 307 2.41 3.31 -4.75
CA SER A 307 2.75 1.95 -5.17
C SER A 307 1.90 0.88 -4.50
N THR A 308 1.52 1.04 -3.23
CA THR A 308 0.76 0.00 -2.52
C THR A 308 -0.74 0.08 -2.76
N ARG A 309 -1.30 1.24 -3.14
CA ARG A 309 -2.76 1.44 -3.26
C ARG A 309 -3.43 0.42 -4.17
N LEU A 310 -2.88 0.22 -5.37
CA LEU A 310 -3.49 -0.61 -6.40
C LEU A 310 -3.28 -2.11 -6.15
N ILE A 311 -2.09 -2.47 -5.67
CA ILE A 311 -1.81 -3.84 -5.20
C ILE A 311 -2.76 -4.16 -4.04
N SER A 312 -2.95 -3.23 -3.10
CA SER A 312 -3.90 -3.38 -2.00
C SER A 312 -5.31 -3.55 -2.52
N HIS A 313 -5.73 -2.79 -3.54
CA HIS A 313 -7.05 -2.92 -4.16
C HIS A 313 -7.27 -4.32 -4.77
N LEU A 314 -6.28 -4.86 -5.48
CA LEU A 314 -6.38 -6.19 -6.10
C LEU A 314 -6.33 -7.33 -5.09
N ILE A 315 -5.42 -7.25 -4.11
CA ILE A 315 -5.36 -8.20 -3.00
C ILE A 315 -6.71 -8.18 -2.27
N THR A 316 -7.20 -6.99 -1.89
CA THR A 316 -8.49 -6.82 -1.21
C THR A 316 -9.64 -7.40 -2.03
N ASN A 317 -9.71 -7.18 -3.34
CA ASN A 317 -10.79 -7.73 -4.16
C ASN A 317 -10.76 -9.27 -4.22
N HIS A 318 -9.59 -9.88 -4.40
CA HIS A 318 -9.48 -11.34 -4.43
C HIS A 318 -9.76 -11.95 -3.04
N THR A 319 -9.31 -11.31 -1.98
CA THR A 319 -9.61 -11.72 -0.60
C THR A 319 -11.09 -11.51 -0.27
N ALA A 320 -11.75 -10.49 -0.84
CA ALA A 320 -13.17 -10.25 -0.68
C ALA A 320 -14.04 -11.31 -1.40
N GLU A 321 -13.64 -11.75 -2.60
CA GLU A 321 -14.33 -12.82 -3.36
C GLU A 321 -14.38 -14.13 -2.57
N THR A 322 -13.33 -14.46 -1.81
CA THR A 322 -13.31 -15.67 -0.98
C THR A 322 -14.04 -15.48 0.36
N GLY A 323 -14.09 -14.24 0.88
CA GLY A 323 -14.72 -13.87 2.15
C GLY A 323 -16.25 -14.04 2.20
N THR A 324 -16.95 -13.83 1.08
CA THR A 324 -18.42 -13.90 1.00
C THR A 324 -18.97 -15.27 1.40
N HIS A 325 -18.29 -16.35 1.02
CA HIS A 325 -18.70 -17.73 1.33
C HIS A 325 -18.57 -18.11 2.81
N TYR A 326 -17.94 -17.28 3.63
CA TYR A 326 -17.79 -17.51 5.08
C TYR A 326 -18.88 -16.83 5.92
N ILE A 327 -19.76 -16.03 5.30
CA ILE A 327 -20.82 -15.31 5.99
C ILE A 327 -22.05 -16.20 6.09
N THR A 328 -22.44 -16.54 7.31
CA THR A 328 -23.66 -17.32 7.58
C THR A 328 -24.83 -16.35 7.72
N SER A 329 -25.87 -16.54 6.92
CA SER A 329 -27.15 -15.81 6.99
C SER A 329 -28.22 -16.64 7.70
N THR A 330 -28.21 -17.98 7.55
CA THR A 330 -29.24 -18.87 8.11
C THR A 330 -28.77 -19.71 9.30
N ARG A 331 -29.72 -20.25 10.09
CA ARG A 331 -29.41 -21.22 11.18
C ARG A 331 -28.71 -22.48 10.65
N LYS A 332 -29.08 -22.94 9.45
CA LYS A 332 -28.49 -24.12 8.80
C LYS A 332 -27.03 -23.87 8.43
N GLU A 333 -26.73 -22.71 7.84
CA GLU A 333 -25.36 -22.30 7.55
C GLU A 333 -24.52 -22.15 8.81
N TYR A 334 -25.10 -21.59 9.89
CA TYR A 334 -24.44 -21.46 11.19
C TYR A 334 -24.02 -22.83 11.76
N MET A 335 -24.88 -23.85 11.68
CA MET A 335 -24.53 -25.22 12.09
C MET A 335 -23.53 -25.89 11.14
N THR A 336 -23.65 -25.66 9.83
CA THR A 336 -22.66 -26.18 8.86
C THR A 336 -21.28 -25.60 9.12
N MET A 337 -21.21 -24.31 9.45
CA MET A 337 -19.98 -23.64 9.86
C MET A 337 -19.39 -24.26 11.13
N PHE A 338 -20.23 -24.55 12.13
CA PHE A 338 -19.81 -25.27 13.33
C PHE A 338 -19.16 -26.61 12.99
N TYR A 339 -19.82 -27.48 12.22
CA TYR A 339 -19.26 -28.80 11.87
C TYR A 339 -17.97 -28.70 11.06
N LYS A 340 -17.89 -27.77 10.10
CA LYS A 340 -16.65 -27.52 9.34
C LYS A 340 -15.52 -27.03 10.24
N ALA A 341 -15.82 -26.20 11.23
CA ALA A 341 -14.84 -25.71 12.18
C ALA A 341 -14.40 -26.78 13.19
N SER A 342 -15.33 -27.63 13.63
CA SER A 342 -15.06 -28.79 14.49
C SER A 342 -14.07 -29.76 13.83
N GLY A 343 -14.20 -30.02 12.52
CA GLY A 343 -13.22 -30.81 11.77
C GLY A 343 -11.80 -30.18 11.80
N GLY A 344 -11.71 -28.86 11.76
CA GLY A 344 -10.45 -28.13 11.96
C GLY A 344 -9.88 -28.32 13.37
N GLY A 345 -10.74 -28.24 14.40
CA GLY A 345 -10.39 -28.49 15.79
C GLY A 345 -9.81 -29.88 16.04
N ILE A 346 -10.41 -30.92 15.44
CA ILE A 346 -9.91 -32.30 15.53
C ILE A 346 -8.47 -32.40 15.01
N ILE A 347 -8.22 -31.87 13.80
CA ILE A 347 -6.88 -31.91 13.20
C ILE A 347 -5.90 -31.15 14.09
N VAL A 348 -6.24 -29.92 14.52
CA VAL A 348 -5.32 -29.12 15.37
C VAL A 348 -5.04 -29.79 16.71
N GLY A 349 -6.02 -30.47 17.33
CA GLY A 349 -5.80 -31.25 18.54
C GLY A 349 -4.71 -32.31 18.35
N ALA A 350 -4.75 -33.03 17.22
CA ALA A 350 -3.70 -33.98 16.85
C ALA A 350 -2.34 -33.30 16.59
N LEU A 351 -2.33 -32.15 15.91
CA LEU A 351 -1.11 -31.38 15.67
C LEU A 351 -0.43 -30.90 16.97
N CYS A 352 -1.21 -30.60 18.02
CA CYS A 352 -0.69 -30.20 19.33
C CYS A 352 0.12 -31.32 19.97
N VAL A 353 -0.44 -32.54 19.98
CA VAL A 353 0.25 -33.73 20.48
C VAL A 353 1.49 -34.02 19.65
N LEU A 354 1.36 -34.00 18.32
CA LEU A 354 2.48 -34.27 17.42
C LEU A 354 3.60 -33.24 17.57
N LYS A 355 3.28 -31.95 17.78
CA LYS A 355 4.27 -30.91 18.13
C LYS A 355 5.00 -31.23 19.44
N MET A 356 4.26 -31.67 20.46
CA MET A 356 4.83 -32.07 21.73
C MET A 356 5.81 -33.24 21.55
N LEU A 357 5.44 -34.25 20.76
CA LEU A 357 6.31 -35.38 20.39
C LEU A 357 7.59 -34.93 19.67
N TYR A 358 7.47 -33.99 18.73
CA TYR A 358 8.64 -33.40 18.06
C TYR A 358 9.55 -32.61 19.00
N GLY A 359 9.04 -32.14 20.13
CA GLY A 359 9.83 -31.50 21.17
C GLY A 359 10.75 -32.46 21.93
N TYR A 360 10.50 -33.78 21.86
CA TYR A 360 11.36 -34.81 22.46
C TYR A 360 12.49 -35.29 21.55
N ILE A 361 12.41 -34.96 20.26
CA ILE A 361 13.45 -35.34 19.30
C ILE A 361 14.70 -34.49 19.58
N PRO A 362 15.88 -35.06 19.87
CA PRO A 362 17.09 -34.28 20.06
C PRO A 362 17.47 -33.59 18.76
N GLY A 363 17.73 -32.28 18.81
CA GLY A 363 18.07 -31.50 17.64
C GLY A 363 18.43 -30.06 17.97
N SER A 364 18.91 -29.33 16.95
CA SER A 364 19.10 -27.88 17.06
C SER A 364 17.77 -27.14 17.03
N ASP A 365 17.75 -25.89 17.51
CA ASP A 365 16.57 -25.02 17.41
C ASP A 365 16.10 -24.85 15.97
N PHE A 366 17.02 -24.87 15.00
CA PHE A 366 16.70 -24.86 13.57
C PHE A 366 15.96 -26.13 13.13
N SER A 367 16.39 -27.30 13.59
CA SER A 367 15.71 -28.57 13.33
C SER A 367 14.27 -28.53 13.87
N HIS A 368 14.10 -28.07 15.11
CA HIS A 368 12.77 -27.90 15.70
C HIS A 368 11.91 -26.87 14.95
N ALA A 369 12.50 -25.75 14.51
CA ALA A 369 11.81 -24.74 13.69
C ALA A 369 11.24 -25.38 12.42
N PHE A 370 12.04 -26.20 11.74
CA PHE A 370 11.64 -26.90 10.52
C PHE A 370 10.53 -27.93 10.79
N LEU A 371 10.68 -28.77 11.81
CA LEU A 371 9.70 -29.79 12.19
C LEU A 371 8.35 -29.17 12.59
N TYR A 372 8.35 -28.14 13.43
CA TYR A 372 7.13 -27.42 13.82
C TYR A 372 6.49 -26.72 12.62
N SER A 373 7.29 -26.13 11.73
CA SER A 373 6.80 -25.47 10.51
C SER A 373 6.11 -26.46 9.57
N ILE A 374 6.71 -27.63 9.34
CA ILE A 374 6.11 -28.69 8.52
C ILE A 374 4.84 -29.23 9.16
N ASN A 375 4.85 -29.50 10.47
CA ASN A 375 3.67 -29.99 11.19
C ASN A 375 2.47 -29.05 10.96
N TYR A 376 2.67 -27.76 11.22
CA TYR A 376 1.61 -26.78 11.06
C TYR A 376 1.22 -26.55 9.61
N ALA A 377 2.19 -26.45 8.69
CA ALA A 377 1.91 -26.26 7.28
C ALA A 377 1.10 -27.42 6.69
N MET A 378 1.47 -28.66 7.03
CA MET A 378 0.73 -29.86 6.66
C MET A 378 -0.69 -29.82 7.21
N GLY A 379 -0.83 -29.53 8.51
CA GLY A 379 -2.13 -29.45 9.18
C GLY A 379 -3.06 -28.41 8.59
N PHE A 380 -2.59 -27.19 8.33
CA PHE A 380 -3.41 -26.13 7.73
C PHE A 380 -3.76 -26.40 6.27
N VAL A 381 -2.86 -26.99 5.50
CA VAL A 381 -3.15 -27.42 4.13
C VAL A 381 -4.19 -28.54 4.15
N MET A 382 -4.10 -29.49 5.07
CA MET A 382 -5.08 -30.57 5.22
C MET A 382 -6.47 -30.03 5.60
N ILE A 383 -6.56 -29.16 6.60
CA ILE A 383 -7.81 -28.48 6.99
C ILE A 383 -8.44 -27.80 5.77
N TYR A 384 -7.63 -27.07 5.00
CA TYR A 384 -8.09 -26.36 3.80
C TYR A 384 -8.58 -27.29 2.70
N LEU A 385 -7.81 -28.33 2.35
CA LEU A 385 -8.14 -29.26 1.26
C LEU A 385 -9.36 -30.14 1.59
N MET A 386 -9.58 -30.46 2.87
CA MET A 386 -10.76 -31.19 3.34
C MET A 386 -12.02 -30.31 3.41
N GLY A 387 -11.92 -29.01 3.14
CA GLY A 387 -13.04 -28.07 3.23
C GLY A 387 -13.46 -27.73 4.66
N PHE A 388 -12.60 -28.03 5.65
CA PHE A 388 -12.76 -27.61 7.03
C PHE A 388 -12.37 -26.14 7.19
N THR A 389 -12.70 -25.59 8.35
CA THR A 389 -12.63 -24.15 8.59
C THR A 389 -11.74 -23.81 9.77
N LEU A 390 -10.69 -23.04 9.52
CA LEU A 390 -9.91 -22.40 10.57
C LEU A 390 -10.43 -20.98 10.79
N ALA A 391 -11.06 -20.75 11.94
CA ALA A 391 -11.80 -19.52 12.24
C ALA A 391 -10.97 -18.24 12.08
N THR A 392 -9.70 -18.27 12.43
CA THR A 392 -8.83 -17.09 12.51
C THR A 392 -8.41 -16.48 11.17
N LYS A 393 -8.59 -17.18 10.04
CA LYS A 393 -8.21 -16.67 8.70
C LYS A 393 -9.30 -15.83 8.04
N GLN A 394 -10.55 -16.08 8.41
CA GLN A 394 -11.73 -15.45 7.84
C GLN A 394 -11.94 -13.98 8.20
N PRO A 395 -11.53 -13.45 9.37
CA PRO A 395 -11.65 -12.03 9.71
C PRO A 395 -10.93 -11.14 8.70
N ALA A 396 -9.72 -11.55 8.28
CA ALA A 396 -8.97 -10.85 7.26
C ALA A 396 -9.71 -10.80 5.91
N MET A 397 -10.38 -11.89 5.54
CA MET A 397 -11.09 -12.01 4.26
C MET A 397 -12.42 -11.25 4.26
N THR A 398 -13.14 -11.32 5.37
CA THR A 398 -14.43 -10.67 5.54
C THR A 398 -14.32 -9.15 5.69
N ALA A 399 -13.23 -8.64 6.29
CA ALA A 399 -12.90 -7.21 6.31
C ALA A 399 -12.79 -6.61 4.90
N ALA A 400 -12.17 -7.34 3.97
CA ALA A 400 -12.05 -6.94 2.57
C ALA A 400 -13.43 -6.87 1.90
N THR A 401 -14.29 -7.86 2.15
CA THR A 401 -15.68 -7.88 1.67
C THR A 401 -16.50 -6.71 2.22
N MET A 402 -16.42 -6.43 3.53
CA MET A 402 -17.12 -5.31 4.16
C MET A 402 -16.79 -3.98 3.49
N THR A 403 -15.50 -3.73 3.26
CA THR A 403 -15.05 -2.46 2.67
C THR A 403 -15.54 -2.30 1.23
N LYS A 404 -15.67 -3.40 0.48
CA LYS A 404 -16.24 -3.38 -0.88
C LYS A 404 -17.69 -2.90 -0.85
N VAL A 405 -18.54 -3.53 -0.03
CA VAL A 405 -19.97 -3.19 0.14
C VAL A 405 -20.15 -1.73 0.56
N LEU A 406 -19.36 -1.28 1.52
CA LEU A 406 -19.43 0.09 2.04
C LEU A 406 -19.04 1.16 1.01
N SER A 407 -18.15 0.84 0.08
CA SER A 407 -17.67 1.81 -0.92
C SER A 407 -18.58 1.97 -2.14
N GLU A 408 -19.43 0.98 -2.41
CA GLU A 408 -20.36 0.99 -3.56
C GLU A 408 -21.64 1.79 -3.24
N GLU A 409 -21.95 2.01 -1.97
CA GLU A 409 -23.08 2.83 -1.54
C GLU A 409 -22.67 4.21 -1.03
N GLY A 410 -23.28 5.25 -1.59
CA GLY A 410 -23.10 6.63 -1.16
C GLY A 410 -23.54 6.90 0.29
N ASN A 411 -23.07 8.06 0.77
CA ASN A 411 -23.00 8.51 2.16
C ASN A 411 -24.38 8.76 2.84
N SER A 412 -25.19 7.72 3.09
CA SER A 412 -26.46 7.83 3.83
C SER A 412 -26.40 7.15 5.20
N LYS A 413 -26.88 7.84 6.26
CA LYS A 413 -26.96 7.29 7.64
C LYS A 413 -27.76 5.99 7.75
N ARG A 414 -28.71 5.74 6.84
CA ARG A 414 -29.53 4.51 6.81
C ARG A 414 -28.69 3.30 6.36
N ASN A 415 -27.68 3.52 5.52
CA ASN A 415 -26.77 2.49 5.03
C ASN A 415 -25.76 2.07 6.12
N ASN A 416 -25.40 2.98 7.03
CA ASN A 416 -24.51 2.65 8.16
C ASN A 416 -25.12 1.63 9.14
N THR A 417 -26.43 1.66 9.38
CA THR A 417 -27.12 0.65 10.21
C THR A 417 -27.23 -0.70 9.51
N GLU A 418 -27.43 -0.72 8.19
CA GLU A 418 -27.46 -1.94 7.38
C GLU A 418 -26.06 -2.59 7.33
N PHE A 419 -25.03 -1.76 7.20
CA PHE A 419 -23.63 -2.16 7.32
C PHE A 419 -23.30 -2.72 8.72
N ALA A 420 -23.72 -2.05 9.80
CA ALA A 420 -23.53 -2.56 11.16
C ALA A 420 -24.21 -3.93 11.36
N HIS A 421 -25.34 -4.17 10.70
CA HIS A 421 -25.97 -5.49 10.71
C HIS A 421 -25.17 -6.54 9.91
N LEU A 422 -24.59 -6.19 8.76
CA LEU A 422 -23.67 -7.06 8.04
C LEU A 422 -22.45 -7.44 8.91
N VAL A 423 -21.90 -6.48 9.65
CA VAL A 423 -20.82 -6.72 10.63
C VAL A 423 -21.27 -7.71 11.72
N SER A 424 -22.52 -7.63 12.18
CA SER A 424 -23.05 -8.59 13.16
C SER A 424 -23.16 -10.03 12.61
N LYS A 425 -23.60 -10.21 11.34
CA LYS A 425 -23.63 -11.53 10.68
C LYS A 425 -22.22 -12.12 10.54
N LEU A 426 -21.25 -11.24 10.28
CA LEU A 426 -19.85 -11.59 10.17
C LEU A 426 -19.25 -12.05 11.50
N PHE A 427 -19.38 -11.24 12.55
CA PHE A 427 -18.93 -11.60 13.88
C PHE A 427 -19.55 -12.94 14.34
N ARG A 428 -20.83 -13.15 14.08
CA ARG A 428 -21.55 -14.41 14.38
C ARG A 428 -20.92 -15.62 13.73
N SER A 429 -20.56 -15.50 12.46
CA SER A 429 -19.94 -16.58 11.68
C SER A 429 -18.54 -16.91 12.20
N GLN A 430 -17.79 -15.90 12.64
CA GLN A 430 -16.49 -16.06 13.26
C GLN A 430 -16.59 -16.71 14.63
N PHE A 431 -17.54 -16.27 15.45
CA PHE A 431 -17.77 -16.80 16.78
C PHE A 431 -18.04 -18.31 16.77
N ILE A 432 -18.98 -18.78 15.94
CA ILE A 432 -19.30 -20.20 15.89
C ILE A 432 -18.15 -21.05 15.36
N ALA A 433 -17.35 -20.49 14.45
CA ALA A 433 -16.14 -21.15 13.97
C ALA A 433 -15.07 -21.24 15.07
N PHE A 434 -14.91 -20.22 15.92
CA PHE A 434 -14.03 -20.29 17.09
C PHE A 434 -14.49 -21.37 18.06
N VAL A 435 -15.78 -21.37 18.39
CA VAL A 435 -16.38 -22.35 19.29
C VAL A 435 -16.16 -23.78 18.78
N GLY A 436 -16.43 -24.06 17.50
CA GLY A 436 -16.20 -25.39 16.93
C GLY A 436 -14.74 -25.84 16.98
N ASN A 437 -13.80 -24.95 16.63
CA ASN A 437 -12.36 -25.26 16.68
C ASN A 437 -11.89 -25.56 18.11
N VAL A 438 -12.27 -24.73 19.09
CA VAL A 438 -11.84 -24.86 20.50
C VAL A 438 -12.47 -26.10 21.15
N LEU A 439 -13.79 -26.28 20.99
CA LEU A 439 -14.53 -27.36 21.65
C LEU A 439 -14.06 -28.74 21.23
N LEU A 440 -13.55 -28.92 20.01
CA LEU A 440 -13.04 -30.23 19.56
C LEU A 440 -11.53 -30.36 19.71
N SER A 441 -10.76 -29.28 19.64
CA SER A 441 -9.30 -29.38 19.83
C SER A 441 -8.92 -29.81 21.24
N PHE A 442 -9.67 -29.38 22.26
CA PHE A 442 -9.43 -29.75 23.66
C PHE A 442 -9.63 -31.26 23.91
N PRO A 443 -10.82 -31.86 23.68
CA PRO A 443 -11.06 -33.28 23.97
C PRO A 443 -10.24 -34.22 23.07
N ILE A 444 -9.94 -33.83 21.83
CA ILE A 444 -9.11 -34.65 20.94
C ILE A 444 -7.67 -34.69 21.41
N ALA A 445 -7.11 -33.55 21.86
CA ALA A 445 -5.77 -33.54 22.45
C ALA A 445 -5.71 -34.44 23.70
N LEU A 446 -6.72 -34.35 24.58
CA LEU A 446 -6.87 -35.24 25.75
C LEU A 446 -6.96 -36.71 25.36
N ALA A 447 -7.82 -37.06 24.40
CA ALA A 447 -8.03 -38.44 23.99
C ALA A 447 -6.76 -39.06 23.40
N ILE A 448 -6.01 -38.30 22.60
CA ILE A 448 -4.77 -38.78 21.99
C ILE A 448 -3.67 -38.91 23.05
N ILE A 449 -3.49 -37.94 23.94
CA ILE A 449 -2.45 -38.04 24.97
C ILE A 449 -2.75 -39.17 25.97
N TYR A 450 -4.01 -39.33 26.36
CA TYR A 450 -4.46 -40.45 27.19
C TYR A 450 -4.20 -41.79 26.49
N GLY A 451 -4.52 -41.89 25.19
CA GLY A 451 -4.21 -43.08 24.40
C GLY A 451 -2.71 -43.39 24.40
N LEU A 452 -1.86 -42.38 24.17
CA LEU A 452 -0.40 -42.55 24.21
C LEU A 452 0.11 -43.00 25.58
N ASP A 453 -0.42 -42.42 26.66
CA ASP A 453 -0.07 -42.80 28.02
C ASP A 453 -0.39 -44.28 28.30
N VAL A 454 -1.58 -44.74 27.90
CA VAL A 454 -1.98 -46.16 28.01
C VAL A 454 -1.06 -47.08 27.18
N PHE A 455 -0.65 -46.67 25.98
CA PHE A 455 0.20 -47.49 25.11
C PHE A 455 1.67 -47.52 25.53
N PHE A 456 2.22 -46.41 26.01
CA PHE A 456 3.65 -46.27 26.35
C PHE A 456 3.92 -46.35 27.86
N SER A 457 2.89 -46.40 28.70
CA SER A 457 2.97 -46.40 30.16
C SER A 457 3.78 -45.22 30.74
N GLN A 458 3.77 -44.08 30.05
CA GLN A 458 4.48 -42.87 30.44
C GLN A 458 3.66 -41.64 30.07
N ASN A 459 3.43 -40.75 31.05
CA ASN A 459 2.76 -39.48 30.81
C ASN A 459 3.74 -38.48 30.17
N LEU A 460 3.77 -38.51 28.83
CA LEU A 460 4.60 -37.63 27.99
C LEU A 460 4.20 -36.15 28.06
N ALA A 461 3.16 -35.76 28.83
CA ALA A 461 2.80 -34.35 28.99
C ALA A 461 3.37 -33.72 30.26
N VAL A 462 3.84 -34.51 31.24
CA VAL A 462 4.26 -34.02 32.57
C VAL A 462 5.36 -32.97 32.47
N GLU A 463 6.44 -33.27 31.73
CA GLU A 463 7.63 -32.42 31.64
C GLU A 463 7.33 -31.02 31.04
N ARG A 464 6.32 -30.93 30.16
CA ARG A 464 5.96 -29.68 29.48
C ARG A 464 4.74 -28.98 30.07
N SER A 465 4.01 -29.64 30.97
CA SER A 465 2.74 -29.16 31.54
C SER A 465 2.83 -27.77 32.18
N ASP A 466 3.86 -27.53 33.00
CA ASP A 466 4.09 -26.25 33.67
C ASP A 466 4.30 -25.10 32.68
N LYS A 467 5.07 -25.36 31.62
CA LYS A 467 5.31 -24.37 30.58
C LYS A 467 4.03 -24.08 29.79
N LEU A 468 3.29 -25.11 29.39
CA LEU A 468 2.04 -24.95 28.64
C LEU A 468 0.97 -24.16 29.41
N LEU A 469 0.84 -24.38 30.72
CA LEU A 469 -0.09 -23.63 31.58
C LEU A 469 0.42 -22.21 31.86
N LYS A 470 1.72 -22.02 32.09
CA LYS A 470 2.31 -20.67 32.25
C LYS A 470 2.15 -19.82 30.99
N ASP A 471 2.25 -20.44 29.81
CA ASP A 471 1.98 -19.80 28.52
C ASP A 471 0.49 -19.47 28.29
N LEU A 472 -0.39 -19.81 29.23
CA LEU A 472 -1.80 -19.40 29.24
C LEU A 472 -2.11 -18.39 30.35
N ASP A 473 -1.13 -17.98 31.15
CA ASP A 473 -1.28 -16.89 32.11
C ASP A 473 -0.85 -15.55 31.46
N PRO A 474 -1.77 -14.59 31.24
CA PRO A 474 -1.49 -13.34 30.54
C PRO A 474 -0.72 -12.33 31.37
N PHE A 475 -0.62 -12.53 32.69
CA PHE A 475 0.12 -11.67 33.60
C PHE A 475 1.54 -12.20 33.82
N LYS A 476 1.71 -13.52 33.86
CA LYS A 476 3.02 -14.18 34.02
C LYS A 476 3.75 -14.40 32.69
N SER A 477 3.08 -14.17 31.57
CA SER A 477 3.66 -14.35 30.24
C SER A 477 3.08 -13.35 29.24
N LYS A 478 3.78 -13.12 28.12
CA LYS A 478 3.40 -12.10 27.13
C LYS A 478 2.27 -12.57 26.19
N ALA A 479 1.22 -13.16 26.75
CA ALA A 479 0.14 -13.84 26.01
C ALA A 479 -0.50 -12.98 24.93
N ILE A 480 -0.82 -11.75 25.28
CA ILE A 480 -1.50 -10.81 24.41
C ILE A 480 -0.59 -10.39 23.25
N LEU A 481 0.70 -10.18 23.51
CA LEU A 481 1.68 -9.85 22.49
C LEU A 481 1.84 -11.01 21.50
N HIS A 482 2.08 -12.22 22.01
CA HIS A 482 2.22 -13.43 21.19
C HIS A 482 0.95 -13.78 20.41
N ALA A 483 -0.24 -13.51 20.97
CA ALA A 483 -1.51 -13.62 20.27
C ALA A 483 -1.67 -12.57 19.15
N SER A 484 -1.20 -11.35 19.40
CA SER A 484 -1.20 -10.28 18.40
C SER A 484 -0.29 -10.60 17.22
N ILE A 485 0.87 -11.23 17.46
CA ILE A 485 1.77 -11.73 16.41
C ILE A 485 1.07 -12.77 15.53
N ALA A 486 0.32 -13.71 16.13
CA ALA A 486 -0.51 -14.65 15.36
C ALA A 486 -1.53 -13.92 14.48
N GLY A 487 -2.21 -12.90 15.03
CA GLY A 487 -3.13 -12.02 14.30
C GLY A 487 -2.48 -11.33 13.10
N PHE A 488 -1.25 -10.85 13.27
CA PHE A 488 -0.45 -10.26 12.20
C PHE A 488 -0.10 -11.29 11.11
N TYR A 489 0.32 -12.51 11.47
CA TYR A 489 0.62 -13.55 10.48
C TYR A 489 -0.61 -14.04 9.71
N LEU A 490 -1.79 -14.03 10.33
CA LEU A 490 -3.06 -14.30 9.64
C LEU A 490 -3.35 -13.24 8.57
N PHE A 491 -3.12 -11.97 8.88
CA PHE A 491 -3.21 -10.88 7.93
C PHE A 491 -2.21 -11.05 6.77
N ILE A 492 -0.93 -11.32 7.06
CA ILE A 492 0.10 -11.58 6.05
C ILE A 492 -0.26 -12.80 5.18
N SER A 493 -0.77 -13.88 5.77
CA SER A 493 -1.24 -15.06 5.05
C SER A 493 -2.37 -14.71 4.05
N GLY A 494 -3.29 -13.80 4.42
CA GLY A 494 -4.31 -13.26 3.53
C GLY A 494 -3.72 -12.48 2.35
N ILE A 495 -2.74 -11.61 2.60
CA ILE A 495 -1.99 -10.88 1.57
C ILE A 495 -1.29 -11.85 0.59
N ILE A 496 -0.63 -12.88 1.12
CA ILE A 496 0.04 -13.90 0.30
C ILE A 496 -0.98 -14.60 -0.61
N SER A 497 -2.15 -14.98 -0.07
CA SER A 497 -3.23 -15.58 -0.88
C SER A 497 -3.67 -14.65 -2.01
N GLY A 498 -3.91 -13.37 -1.71
CA GLY A 498 -4.28 -12.37 -2.71
C GLY A 498 -3.23 -12.20 -3.81
N ASN A 499 -1.96 -12.10 -3.43
CA ASN A 499 -0.84 -11.95 -4.36
C ASN A 499 -0.64 -13.19 -5.24
N ILE A 500 -0.72 -14.40 -4.68
CA ILE A 500 -0.60 -15.65 -5.45
C ILE A 500 -1.78 -15.81 -6.41
N GLY A 501 -3.00 -15.48 -5.98
CA GLY A 501 -4.18 -15.44 -6.85
C GLY A 501 -4.00 -14.48 -8.03
N ASN A 502 -3.59 -13.24 -7.74
CA ASN A 502 -3.28 -12.25 -8.76
C ASN A 502 -2.16 -12.71 -9.73
N ASN A 503 -1.07 -13.28 -9.22
CA ASN A 503 0.04 -13.77 -10.05
C ASN A 503 -0.38 -14.95 -10.93
N SER A 504 -1.23 -15.84 -10.42
CA SER A 504 -1.79 -16.95 -11.19
C SER A 504 -2.56 -16.46 -12.42
N VAL A 505 -3.39 -15.42 -12.26
CA VAL A 505 -4.10 -14.77 -13.37
C VAL A 505 -3.14 -14.03 -14.28
N PHE A 506 -2.23 -13.24 -13.72
CA PHE A 506 -1.26 -12.44 -14.45
C PHE A 506 -0.39 -13.27 -15.40
N TYR A 507 0.23 -14.32 -14.88
CA TYR A 507 1.06 -15.23 -15.67
C TYR A 507 0.26 -16.27 -16.45
N GLN A 508 -1.08 -16.23 -16.41
CA GLN A 508 -1.95 -17.19 -17.11
C GLN A 508 -1.60 -18.65 -16.75
N ILE A 509 -1.21 -18.92 -15.50
CA ILE A 509 -0.74 -20.25 -15.09
C ILE A 509 -1.80 -21.34 -15.34
N PRO A 510 -3.10 -21.13 -15.02
CA PRO A 510 -4.13 -22.13 -15.33
C PRO A 510 -4.22 -22.45 -16.82
N GLU A 511 -4.15 -21.44 -17.68
CA GLU A 511 -4.22 -21.61 -19.14
C GLU A 511 -2.98 -22.31 -19.68
N ARG A 512 -1.79 -21.98 -19.14
CA ARG A 512 -0.53 -22.65 -19.45
C ARG A 512 -0.57 -24.12 -19.06
N ILE A 513 -1.08 -24.47 -17.88
CA ILE A 513 -1.25 -25.86 -17.44
C ILE A 513 -2.19 -26.61 -18.38
N ALA A 514 -3.33 -26.01 -18.75
CA ALA A 514 -4.31 -26.65 -19.63
C ALA A 514 -3.78 -26.89 -21.06
N LYS A 515 -2.93 -25.98 -21.57
CA LYS A 515 -2.38 -26.03 -22.93
C LYS A 515 -1.03 -26.77 -23.04
N ASN A 516 -0.35 -27.04 -21.92
CA ASN A 516 0.98 -27.65 -21.89
C ASN A 516 1.00 -29.02 -22.63
N LEU A 517 1.91 -29.16 -23.60
CA LEU A 517 2.01 -30.36 -24.44
C LEU A 517 2.45 -31.59 -23.63
N SER A 518 3.43 -31.46 -22.74
CA SER A 518 3.95 -32.57 -21.93
C SER A 518 2.88 -33.16 -21.02
N ILE A 519 2.11 -32.31 -20.32
CA ILE A 519 1.01 -32.77 -19.45
C ILE A 519 -0.09 -33.43 -20.28
N ARG A 520 -0.45 -32.85 -21.43
CA ARG A 520 -1.50 -33.38 -22.31
C ARG A 520 -1.11 -34.71 -22.95
N ASN A 521 0.16 -34.89 -23.29
CA ASN A 521 0.66 -36.12 -23.90
C ASN A 521 0.80 -37.25 -22.87
N PHE A 522 1.26 -36.95 -21.65
CA PHE A 522 1.48 -37.97 -20.62
C PHE A 522 0.21 -38.34 -19.84
N PHE A 523 -0.62 -37.36 -19.46
CA PHE A 523 -1.80 -37.58 -18.61
C PHE A 523 -3.15 -37.36 -19.34
N GLY A 524 -3.12 -36.90 -20.59
CA GLY A 524 -4.31 -36.64 -21.38
C GLY A 524 -4.92 -35.23 -21.21
N LYS A 525 -5.72 -34.82 -22.21
CA LYS A 525 -6.34 -33.49 -22.27
C LYS A 525 -7.32 -33.22 -21.12
N LYS A 526 -8.09 -34.23 -20.70
CA LYS A 526 -9.06 -34.11 -19.60
C LYS A 526 -8.38 -33.84 -18.26
N PHE A 527 -7.27 -34.54 -17.98
CA PHE A 527 -6.48 -34.34 -16.78
C PHE A 527 -5.86 -32.94 -16.74
N ALA A 528 -5.24 -32.48 -17.84
CA ALA A 528 -4.67 -31.13 -17.92
C ALA A 528 -5.70 -30.02 -17.61
N LYS A 529 -6.93 -30.16 -18.13
CA LYS A 529 -8.04 -29.24 -17.84
C LYS A 529 -8.51 -29.33 -16.39
N SER A 530 -8.56 -30.52 -15.81
CA SER A 530 -8.90 -30.72 -14.39
C SER A 530 -7.84 -30.12 -13.46
N LEU A 531 -6.56 -30.36 -13.76
CA LEU A 531 -5.42 -29.83 -13.02
C LEU A 531 -5.38 -28.29 -13.07
N SER A 532 -5.66 -27.71 -14.24
CA SER A 532 -5.81 -26.27 -14.42
C SER A 532 -6.90 -25.69 -13.50
N LYS A 533 -8.09 -26.29 -13.48
CA LYS A 533 -9.19 -25.88 -12.59
C LYS A 533 -8.83 -26.05 -11.11
N TYR A 534 -8.18 -27.15 -10.75
CA TYR A 534 -7.72 -27.41 -9.38
C TYR A 534 -6.71 -26.38 -8.93
N TYR A 535 -5.71 -26.07 -9.76
CA TYR A 535 -4.70 -25.05 -9.49
C TYR A 535 -5.34 -23.68 -9.28
N ALA A 536 -6.19 -23.24 -10.22
CA ALA A 536 -6.86 -21.95 -10.14
C ALA A 536 -7.69 -21.78 -8.85
N LYS A 537 -8.35 -22.85 -8.40
CA LYS A 537 -9.20 -22.84 -7.21
C LYS A 537 -8.42 -22.95 -5.90
N ASN A 538 -7.39 -23.79 -5.84
CA ASN A 538 -6.80 -24.21 -4.56
C ASN A 538 -5.39 -23.66 -4.30
N TRP A 539 -4.62 -23.31 -5.34
CA TRP A 539 -3.22 -22.92 -5.17
C TRP A 539 -3.00 -21.70 -4.26
N PRO A 540 -3.78 -20.61 -4.38
CA PRO A 540 -3.63 -19.46 -3.47
C PRO A 540 -3.82 -19.85 -2.00
N GLY A 541 -4.84 -20.67 -1.71
CA GLY A 541 -5.13 -21.16 -0.37
C GLY A 541 -4.06 -22.11 0.18
N ILE A 542 -3.53 -23.02 -0.66
CA ILE A 542 -2.45 -23.94 -0.27
C ILE A 542 -1.19 -23.16 0.13
N VAL A 543 -0.70 -22.26 -0.75
CA VAL A 543 0.53 -21.49 -0.49
C VAL A 543 0.36 -20.59 0.74
N SER A 544 -0.80 -19.96 0.88
CA SER A 544 -1.13 -19.10 2.01
C SER A 544 -1.15 -19.86 3.35
N ASN A 545 -1.74 -21.07 3.39
CA ASN A 545 -1.76 -21.92 4.59
C ASN A 545 -0.39 -22.55 4.91
N PHE A 546 0.37 -22.89 3.87
CA PHE A 546 1.74 -23.36 4.01
C PHE A 546 2.61 -22.30 4.71
N TRP A 547 2.64 -21.07 4.19
CA TRP A 547 3.41 -19.97 4.79
C TRP A 547 2.91 -19.61 6.18
N PHE A 548 1.60 -19.69 6.44
CA PHE A 548 1.06 -19.49 7.78
C PHE A 548 1.60 -20.52 8.77
N GLY A 549 1.68 -21.79 8.38
CA GLY A 549 2.32 -22.86 9.17
C GLY A 549 3.80 -22.60 9.42
N VAL A 550 4.53 -22.17 8.39
CA VAL A 550 5.95 -21.81 8.51
C VAL A 550 6.16 -20.65 9.48
N PHE A 551 5.36 -19.59 9.41
CA PHE A 551 5.47 -18.47 10.37
C PHE A 551 5.18 -18.94 11.80
N LEU A 552 4.17 -19.79 11.99
CA LEU A 552 3.83 -20.33 13.30
C LEU A 552 4.92 -21.23 13.90
N GLY A 553 5.59 -22.03 13.07
CA GLY A 553 6.63 -22.97 13.52
C GLY A 553 7.99 -22.32 13.73
N ALA A 554 8.35 -21.34 12.90
CA ALA A 554 9.68 -20.73 12.91
C ALA A 554 9.85 -19.57 13.90
N THR A 555 8.76 -18.95 14.37
CA THR A 555 8.87 -17.70 15.14
C THR A 555 9.54 -17.87 16.49
N ALA A 556 9.23 -18.93 17.25
CA ALA A 556 9.87 -19.15 18.55
C ALA A 556 11.39 -19.41 18.42
N PRO A 557 11.86 -20.29 17.52
CA PRO A 557 13.29 -20.45 17.25
C PRO A 557 13.99 -19.20 16.73
N VAL A 558 13.34 -18.43 15.85
CA VAL A 558 13.87 -17.14 15.38
C VAL A 558 13.97 -16.13 16.52
N GLY A 559 12.98 -16.08 17.41
CA GLY A 559 13.02 -15.26 18.63
C GLY A 559 14.23 -15.60 19.50
N LEU A 560 14.39 -16.89 19.81
CA LEU A 560 15.52 -17.41 20.59
C LEU A 560 16.86 -17.03 19.95
N PHE A 561 17.00 -17.18 18.63
CA PHE A 561 18.22 -16.81 17.91
C PHE A 561 18.60 -15.33 18.05
N PHE A 562 17.62 -14.43 18.06
CA PHE A 562 17.85 -12.99 18.26
C PHE A 562 17.85 -12.57 19.74
N GLY A 563 17.72 -13.50 20.69
CA GLY A 563 17.60 -13.20 22.12
C GLY A 563 16.29 -12.49 22.48
N LEU A 564 15.27 -12.57 21.61
CA LEU A 564 13.96 -11.98 21.81
C LEU A 564 12.98 -13.05 22.32
N ASP A 565 12.23 -12.71 23.36
CA ASP A 565 11.16 -13.56 23.91
C ASP A 565 9.90 -13.52 23.02
N LEU A 566 10.05 -14.03 21.79
CA LEU A 566 8.98 -14.17 20.79
C LEU A 566 8.46 -15.59 20.79
N ASP A 567 7.14 -15.72 20.90
CA ASP A 567 6.40 -16.95 20.70
C ASP A 567 5.07 -16.62 20.01
N ILE A 568 4.30 -17.62 19.62
CA ILE A 568 3.00 -17.43 19.00
C ILE A 568 1.91 -18.22 19.70
N ARG A 569 0.82 -17.52 19.99
CA ARG A 569 -0.36 -18.09 20.62
C ARG A 569 -1.55 -17.98 19.68
N HIS A 570 -2.03 -19.11 19.24
CA HIS A 570 -3.19 -19.22 18.37
C HIS A 570 -4.31 -19.95 19.12
N ILE A 571 -5.53 -19.42 19.08
CA ILE A 571 -6.68 -19.91 19.88
C ILE A 571 -6.83 -21.44 19.90
N THR A 572 -6.81 -22.09 18.74
CA THR A 572 -7.02 -23.54 18.65
C THR A 572 -5.86 -24.33 19.26
N PHE A 573 -4.61 -23.86 19.09
CA PHE A 573 -3.46 -24.48 19.73
C PHE A 573 -3.42 -24.21 21.23
N ALA A 574 -3.87 -23.03 21.67
CA ALA A 574 -4.02 -22.71 23.08
C ALA A 574 -5.02 -23.64 23.76
N ALA A 575 -6.14 -23.96 23.10
CA ALA A 575 -7.11 -24.94 23.60
C ALA A 575 -6.53 -26.36 23.72
N GLY A 576 -5.81 -26.84 22.70
CA GLY A 576 -5.11 -28.14 22.76
C GLY A 576 -4.01 -28.17 23.83
N ASN A 577 -3.20 -27.12 23.92
CA ASN A 577 -2.15 -26.98 24.95
C ASN A 577 -2.74 -26.90 26.36
N PHE A 578 -3.89 -26.27 26.54
CA PHE A 578 -4.60 -26.26 27.83
C PHE A 578 -4.99 -27.68 28.25
N ALA A 579 -5.54 -28.47 27.32
CA ALA A 579 -5.82 -29.90 27.54
C ALA A 579 -4.56 -30.69 27.96
N LEU A 580 -3.46 -30.53 27.20
CA LEU A 580 -2.20 -31.22 27.50
C LEU A 580 -1.60 -30.79 28.85
N GLY A 581 -1.68 -29.49 29.18
CA GLY A 581 -1.21 -28.95 30.45
C GLY A 581 -1.99 -29.49 31.65
N LEU A 582 -3.32 -29.59 31.53
CA LEU A 582 -4.17 -30.19 32.57
C LEU A 582 -3.88 -31.70 32.72
N TYR A 583 -3.75 -32.43 31.62
CA TYR A 583 -3.46 -33.87 31.66
C TYR A 583 -2.07 -34.16 32.24
N GLY A 584 -1.05 -33.38 31.87
CA GLY A 584 0.30 -33.55 32.41
C GLY A 584 0.44 -33.17 33.89
N LYS A 585 -0.57 -32.52 34.48
CA LYS A 585 -0.69 -32.27 35.93
C LYS A 585 -1.68 -33.22 36.60
N ASP A 586 -2.14 -34.28 35.93
CA ASP A 586 -3.16 -35.20 36.43
C ASP A 586 -4.43 -34.46 36.91
N PHE A 587 -4.78 -33.35 36.25
CA PHE A 587 -5.85 -32.43 36.63
C PHE A 587 -5.72 -31.78 38.02
N SER A 588 -4.58 -31.93 38.69
CA SER A 588 -4.24 -31.32 39.98
C SER A 588 -3.73 -29.87 39.82
N VAL A 589 -4.57 -29.00 39.26
CA VAL A 589 -4.24 -27.59 39.00
C VAL A 589 -5.03 -26.67 39.94
N ASP A 590 -4.39 -25.62 40.46
CA ASP A 590 -5.05 -24.66 41.32
C ASP A 590 -6.18 -23.90 40.59
N SER A 591 -7.21 -23.49 41.34
CA SER A 591 -8.40 -22.86 40.75
C SER A 591 -8.08 -21.57 39.99
N TYR A 592 -7.06 -20.83 40.41
CA TYR A 592 -6.62 -19.63 39.69
C TYR A 592 -6.05 -19.99 38.32
N THR A 593 -5.11 -20.93 38.24
CA THR A 593 -4.46 -21.37 36.99
C THR A 593 -5.47 -21.98 36.00
N PHE A 594 -6.48 -22.71 36.49
CA PHE A 594 -7.54 -23.24 35.62
C PHE A 594 -8.36 -22.12 34.97
N TRP A 595 -8.95 -21.22 35.79
CA TRP A 595 -9.83 -20.17 35.28
C TRP A 595 -9.07 -19.15 34.42
N ILE A 596 -7.86 -18.75 34.83
CA ILE A 596 -7.06 -17.81 34.05
C ILE A 596 -6.68 -18.40 32.69
N SER A 597 -6.29 -19.69 32.65
CA SER A 597 -5.94 -20.37 31.39
C SER A 597 -7.17 -20.49 30.49
N PHE A 598 -8.32 -20.87 31.04
CA PHE A 598 -9.58 -20.98 30.31
C PHE A 598 -9.99 -19.64 29.68
N PHE A 599 -10.02 -18.55 30.45
CA PHE A 599 -10.35 -17.22 29.90
C PHE A 599 -9.31 -16.75 28.89
N THR A 600 -8.03 -17.08 29.10
CA THR A 600 -6.95 -16.65 28.22
C THR A 600 -7.01 -17.32 26.85
N VAL A 601 -7.49 -18.57 26.74
CA VAL A 601 -7.76 -19.18 25.43
C VAL A 601 -8.69 -18.31 24.59
N PHE A 602 -9.79 -17.83 25.16
CA PHE A 602 -10.72 -16.92 24.46
C PHE A 602 -10.10 -15.55 24.19
N LEU A 603 -9.32 -15.02 25.14
CA LEU A 603 -8.61 -13.74 24.98
C LEU A 603 -7.60 -13.79 23.83
N ILE A 604 -6.83 -14.88 23.71
CA ILE A 604 -5.92 -15.13 22.59
C ILE A 604 -6.70 -15.10 21.27
N GLY A 605 -7.85 -15.79 21.21
CA GLY A 605 -8.73 -15.77 20.05
C GLY A 605 -9.24 -14.38 19.67
N PHE A 606 -9.63 -13.60 20.67
CA PHE A 606 -10.06 -12.22 20.48
C PHE A 606 -8.94 -11.36 19.88
N PHE A 607 -7.70 -11.45 20.38
CA PHE A 607 -6.57 -10.70 19.83
C PHE A 607 -6.11 -11.21 18.46
N ASN A 608 -6.12 -12.53 18.21
CA ASN A 608 -5.88 -13.09 16.87
C ASN A 608 -6.86 -12.46 15.85
N PHE A 609 -8.14 -12.40 16.21
CA PHE A 609 -9.20 -11.78 15.41
C PHE A 609 -8.98 -10.28 15.24
N LEU A 610 -8.87 -9.54 16.35
CA LEU A 610 -8.86 -8.08 16.38
C LEU A 610 -7.72 -7.51 15.54
N VAL A 611 -6.50 -8.03 15.73
CA VAL A 611 -5.32 -7.54 15.01
C VAL A 611 -5.44 -7.85 13.50
N SER A 612 -5.82 -9.09 13.16
CA SER A 612 -5.96 -9.48 11.76
C SER A 612 -7.05 -8.67 11.03
N PHE A 613 -8.22 -8.54 11.66
CA PHE A 613 -9.34 -7.77 11.14
C PHE A 613 -9.00 -6.28 10.97
N THR A 614 -8.41 -5.66 11.98
CA THR A 614 -8.06 -4.22 11.96
C THR A 614 -7.05 -3.91 10.85
N LEU A 615 -6.02 -4.73 10.68
CA LEU A 615 -5.02 -4.55 9.63
C LEU A 615 -5.62 -4.74 8.23
N SER A 616 -6.48 -5.76 8.05
CA SER A 616 -7.20 -5.95 6.78
C SER A 616 -8.15 -4.80 6.45
N MET A 617 -8.94 -4.33 7.43
CA MET A 617 -9.82 -3.18 7.25
C MET A 617 -9.02 -1.92 6.91
N PHE A 618 -7.90 -1.68 7.59
CA PHE A 618 -7.01 -0.56 7.30
C PHE A 618 -6.47 -0.61 5.87
N LEU A 619 -5.99 -1.77 5.42
CA LEU A 619 -5.50 -1.98 4.06
C LEU A 619 -6.62 -1.75 3.03
N ALA A 620 -7.81 -2.28 3.30
CA ALA A 620 -8.96 -2.16 2.43
C ALA A 620 -9.45 -0.70 2.31
N PHE A 621 -9.59 0.03 3.42
CA PHE A 621 -9.95 1.44 3.41
C PHE A 621 -8.94 2.32 2.68
N ARG A 622 -7.64 2.04 2.88
CA ARG A 622 -6.56 2.73 2.16
C ARG A 622 -6.64 2.51 0.66
N SER A 623 -7.05 1.32 0.22
CA SER A 623 -7.18 1.02 -1.21
C SER A 623 -8.28 1.85 -1.91
N ARG A 624 -9.26 2.39 -1.17
CA ARG A 624 -10.46 3.06 -1.71
C ARG A 624 -10.59 4.55 -1.34
N LYS A 625 -9.53 5.18 -0.80
CA LYS A 625 -9.49 6.62 -0.42
C LYS A 625 -10.63 7.06 0.52
N MET A 626 -11.07 6.21 1.44
CA MET A 626 -12.07 6.62 2.43
C MET A 626 -11.48 7.65 3.40
N ASN A 627 -12.22 8.71 3.71
CA ASN A 627 -11.78 9.74 4.64
C ASN A 627 -11.78 9.19 6.08
N PHE A 628 -10.77 9.56 6.88
CA PHE A 628 -10.62 9.08 8.27
C PHE A 628 -11.86 9.38 9.14
N GLY A 629 -12.56 10.49 8.85
CA GLY A 629 -13.83 10.84 9.50
C GLY A 629 -14.96 9.83 9.22
N GLN A 630 -15.07 9.33 7.98
CA GLN A 630 -16.09 8.33 7.61
C GLN A 630 -15.85 7.00 8.35
N VAL A 631 -14.58 6.59 8.45
CA VAL A 631 -14.19 5.36 9.17
C VAL A 631 -14.60 5.43 10.65
N SER A 632 -14.39 6.58 11.29
CA SER A 632 -14.77 6.81 12.69
C SER A 632 -16.29 6.72 12.92
N GLU A 633 -17.09 7.29 12.02
CA GLU A 633 -18.56 7.21 12.10
C GLU A 633 -19.07 5.76 11.98
N ILE A 634 -18.47 4.97 11.10
CA ILE A 634 -18.82 3.55 10.93
C ILE A 634 -18.53 2.74 12.20
N TYR A 635 -17.34 2.91 12.79
CA TYR A 635 -17.02 2.24 14.06
C TYR A 635 -18.00 2.64 15.17
N ARG A 636 -18.39 3.90 15.23
CA ARG A 636 -19.39 4.39 16.20
C ARG A 636 -20.75 3.73 16.00
N GLU A 637 -21.21 3.56 14.76
CA GLU A 637 -22.48 2.89 14.47
C GLU A 637 -22.43 1.37 14.71
N ILE A 638 -21.32 0.69 14.40
CA ILE A 638 -21.12 -0.73 14.77
C ILE A 638 -21.21 -0.90 16.29
N PHE A 639 -20.53 -0.04 17.05
CA PHE A 639 -20.52 -0.10 18.50
C PHE A 639 -21.92 0.17 19.09
N LYS A 640 -22.62 1.20 18.61
CA LYS A 640 -24.02 1.46 18.99
C LYS A 640 -24.94 0.28 18.68
N TYR A 641 -24.77 -0.35 17.52
CA TYR A 641 -25.56 -1.52 17.12
C TYR A 641 -25.27 -2.74 18.01
N PHE A 642 -24.00 -2.96 18.38
CA PHE A 642 -23.59 -4.00 19.32
C PHE A 642 -24.23 -3.81 20.69
N VAL A 643 -24.17 -2.60 21.25
CA VAL A 643 -24.79 -2.30 22.56
C VAL A 643 -26.30 -2.49 22.54
N LYS A 644 -26.98 -2.10 21.45
CA LYS A 644 -28.44 -2.27 21.31
C LYS A 644 -28.89 -3.70 21.04
N HIS A 645 -28.07 -4.50 20.34
CA HIS A 645 -28.44 -5.84 19.89
C HIS A 645 -27.31 -6.88 20.07
N PRO A 646 -26.81 -7.11 21.29
CA PRO A 646 -25.64 -7.95 21.52
C PRO A 646 -25.85 -9.40 21.04
N PHE A 647 -27.02 -9.99 21.30
CA PHE A 647 -27.30 -11.37 20.91
C PHE A 647 -27.30 -11.62 19.40
N LYS A 648 -27.56 -10.60 18.56
CA LYS A 648 -27.50 -10.75 17.10
C LYS A 648 -26.08 -10.98 16.58
N PHE A 649 -25.06 -10.59 17.35
CA PHE A 649 -23.66 -10.84 17.03
C PHE A 649 -23.25 -12.29 17.31
N PHE A 650 -23.93 -13.01 18.21
CA PHE A 650 -23.52 -14.37 18.59
C PHE A 650 -24.44 -15.44 18.02
N PHE A 651 -25.74 -15.14 17.88
CA PHE A 651 -26.77 -16.11 17.53
C PHE A 651 -27.57 -15.73 16.28
N PRO A 652 -28.05 -16.72 15.51
CA PRO A 652 -28.88 -16.51 14.32
C PRO A 652 -30.33 -16.14 14.67
N LEU A 653 -30.51 -14.88 15.10
CA LEU A 653 -31.80 -14.23 15.34
C LEU A 653 -32.27 -13.51 14.06
N ARG A 654 -33.56 -13.65 13.72
CA ARG A 654 -34.16 -13.00 12.54
C ARG A 654 -34.19 -11.48 12.71
N SER A 655 -33.92 -10.74 11.63
CA SER A 655 -33.88 -9.28 11.58
C SER A 655 -34.61 -8.77 10.34
N GLY A 656 -35.37 -7.67 10.44
CA GLY A 656 -35.96 -7.01 9.27
C GLY A 656 -34.93 -6.45 8.28
N LEU A 657 -33.65 -6.39 8.69
CA LEU A 657 -32.53 -5.97 7.87
C LEU A 657 -31.85 -7.15 7.14
N ASP A 658 -32.29 -8.39 7.35
CA ASP A 658 -31.63 -9.58 6.78
C ASP A 658 -31.63 -9.55 5.25
N LYS A 659 -32.79 -9.27 4.62
CA LYS A 659 -32.93 -9.16 3.15
C LYS A 659 -31.99 -8.09 2.57
N LYS A 660 -32.00 -6.90 3.16
CA LYS A 660 -31.16 -5.80 2.69
C LYS A 660 -29.67 -6.09 2.85
N ALA A 661 -29.27 -6.72 3.96
CA ALA A 661 -27.89 -7.15 4.14
C ALA A 661 -27.48 -8.24 3.13
N ASP A 662 -28.40 -9.09 2.70
CA ASP A 662 -28.14 -10.07 1.64
C ASP A 662 -28.09 -9.41 0.24
N ASP A 663 -28.94 -8.40 -0.03
CA ASP A 663 -28.92 -7.59 -1.26
C ASP A 663 -27.62 -6.77 -1.41
N LEU A 664 -27.10 -6.24 -0.29
CA LEU A 664 -25.80 -5.57 -0.21
C LEU A 664 -24.63 -6.51 -0.57
N MET A 665 -24.75 -7.80 -0.29
CA MET A 665 -23.74 -8.81 -0.64
C MET A 665 -23.89 -9.35 -2.06
N SER A 666 -25.12 -9.42 -2.60
CA SER A 666 -25.37 -9.96 -3.93
C SER A 666 -25.00 -8.97 -5.04
N SER A 667 -25.28 -7.67 -4.85
CA SER A 667 -24.88 -6.57 -5.74
C SER A 667 -23.35 -6.48 -5.95
N THR A 668 -22.57 -6.95 -4.98
CA THR A 668 -21.10 -7.01 -5.06
C THR A 668 -20.59 -8.23 -5.84
N ILE A 669 -21.40 -9.26 -6.07
CA ILE A 669 -21.03 -10.50 -6.80
C ILE A 669 -21.35 -10.37 -8.31
N THR A 670 -22.38 -9.60 -8.68
CA THR A 670 -22.90 -9.47 -10.05
C THR A 670 -22.00 -8.74 -11.05
N ASN A 671 -20.83 -8.23 -10.65
CA ASN A 671 -19.89 -7.56 -11.57
C ASN A 671 -18.89 -8.51 -12.28
N LYS A 672 -19.21 -9.82 -12.42
CA LYS A 672 -18.48 -10.74 -13.31
C LYS A 672 -19.43 -11.66 -14.10
N SER A 673 -19.08 -11.79 -15.38
CA SER A 673 -19.53 -12.77 -16.39
C SER A 673 -20.91 -12.56 -17.03
N GLU A 674 -21.05 -11.49 -17.79
CA GLU A 674 -21.51 -11.65 -19.17
C GLU A 674 -20.23 -11.76 -20.04
N ASP A 675 -20.26 -12.60 -21.07
CA ASP A 675 -19.14 -13.06 -21.91
C ASP A 675 -18.30 -14.22 -21.34
N HIS A 676 -18.86 -15.42 -21.52
CA HIS A 676 -18.20 -16.72 -21.54
C HIS A 676 -17.31 -16.91 -22.77
#